data_AF-R7LTV6-F1
#
_entry.id   AF-R7LTV6-F1
#
_cell.length_a   1.000
_cell.length_b   1.000
_cell.length_c   1.000
_cell.angle_alpha   90.00
_cell.angle_beta   90.00
_cell.angle_gamma   90.00
#
_symmetry.space_group_name_H-M   'P 1'
#
loop_
_entity.id
_entity.type
_entity.pdbx_description
1 polymer ?
#
loop_
_entity_poly.entity_id
_entity_poly.type
_entity_poly.pdbx_seq_one_letter_code
_entity_poly.pdbx_strand_id
1 'polypeptide(L)'
;MRTNLIQSYINGTSLVQQYNSDKAAKDFDVNKELNNRTFIKPLHSNGHLVRNNIFDMPAEVFKDLKYDAKAFGHAVKGTANDHELGRLNDFGMKLGGLAIATCLFAQKQTPLTKVMEFVGLGSFFGAMDIWPKLAIQLPAYLVHGVNIRQKYEDNYGRKKLFYQDHQFIPWDLYSDKEIDKIGNRLHVPKDIPNRREFIQEKMRKIALQNNTMWMLTAGFATPIMSALICNGLTPTLSKYLDGKMDKIADRKLSNFSNEITKFDFSKQVESLNEVLNENKGKPLTPEILDSIHAKLTDGLDFVTSTSVRKDLDEMFPSFGKYNFDEDSLKNVRKVLEEQIASVPLSKEELGRIIPDEESILNGFKDRGLLRNDVKDFSEHSKLIQNMLDERINQFAQANPENMNARKLRFVMKQLIHSGEYGADSKLANAFKFKPATVLSESLITHLKSVNGILNDFKAKNSVLDSVAYIKTAQAPETILANRWNDITGSLLKTLQFTPEEINKSRIDREIAGKILRNKFESIVSNDETYSNVVGEIQSKLSELQSKMATLEKAKEDKGNLYQTLVNSTFNETADSLRQSRMGQTADALVGYSDTSKTSLKDLQLSFVNDRIRGVKSSFYRLLNTLDMYHRVSKLENVQNVLNQGMPREVKEELVELCKQILIDGHSSDYAVKFYSRRNPDRQAPWDTNSQAFRDYYSQIETKAGKVVNKYLGTHPATDLVELSNDKDFFANAMKLMYDGDLHLDTLNKIKDSVFFEDFLNYRKAVLKFLGGDKYFAKPNHLVNGAVDSTSELKFLLMGSAPDEMFTKLCKQSYNSKVWFKMFGALGAGLLGVTVLSQFFIGRMKVPKVQKENK
;
A
#
# COMPACT_ATOMS: atom_id res chain seq x y z
N MET A 1 2.91 -30.52 -18.91
CA MET A 1 3.57 -31.77 -19.34
C MET A 1 4.45 -32.26 -18.20
N ARG A 2 4.16 -33.46 -17.66
CA ARG A 2 4.97 -34.14 -16.65
C ARG A 2 5.86 -35.16 -17.37
N THR A 3 7.16 -35.12 -17.13
CA THR A 3 8.06 -36.22 -17.52
C THR A 3 9.11 -36.43 -16.44
N ASN A 4 9.19 -37.67 -15.98
CA ASN A 4 9.86 -38.17 -14.78
C ASN A 4 11.39 -38.24 -14.94
N LEU A 5 12.11 -37.43 -14.15
CA LEU A 5 13.55 -37.59 -13.88
C LEU A 5 13.90 -38.92 -13.18
N ILE A 6 12.90 -39.67 -12.71
CA ILE A 6 13.06 -40.95 -12.02
C ILE A 6 13.20 -42.11 -13.02
N GLN A 7 12.65 -41.99 -14.24
CA GLN A 7 12.74 -43.04 -15.27
C GLN A 7 14.10 -43.11 -15.97
N SER A 8 14.86 -42.01 -16.02
CA SER A 8 16.25 -42.01 -16.54
C SER A 8 17.27 -42.61 -15.58
N TYR A 9 16.93 -42.75 -14.30
CA TYR A 9 17.80 -43.40 -13.30
C TYR A 9 17.61 -44.93 -13.23
N ILE A 10 16.51 -45.45 -13.77
CA ILE A 10 16.11 -46.86 -13.64
C ILE A 10 16.53 -47.72 -14.86
N ASN A 11 16.76 -47.12 -16.04
CA ASN A 11 17.01 -47.87 -17.28
C ASN A 11 18.44 -47.74 -17.86
N GLY A 12 19.43 -47.37 -17.05
CA GLY A 12 20.85 -47.43 -17.44
C GLY A 12 21.44 -48.81 -17.21
N THR A 13 21.42 -49.67 -18.24
CA THR A 13 22.03 -51.00 -18.25
C THR A 13 23.53 -50.99 -17.96
N SER A 14 23.97 -52.07 -17.33
CA SER A 14 25.29 -52.39 -16.81
C SER A 14 26.43 -52.40 -17.84
N LEU A 15 27.45 -51.57 -17.63
CA LEU A 15 28.82 -51.90 -18.02
C LEU A 15 29.61 -52.28 -16.78
N VAL A 16 29.52 -53.57 -16.45
CA VAL A 16 30.44 -54.25 -15.54
C VAL A 16 31.82 -54.23 -16.19
N GLN A 17 32.75 -53.48 -15.64
CA GLN A 17 34.16 -53.89 -15.63
C GLN A 17 34.53 -54.20 -14.18
N GLN A 18 34.28 -55.47 -13.83
CA GLN A 18 34.95 -56.14 -12.71
C GLN A 18 36.46 -55.92 -12.87
N TYR A 19 37.08 -55.23 -11.93
CA TYR A 19 38.52 -55.37 -11.76
C TYR A 19 38.75 -56.69 -11.04
N ASN A 20 39.05 -57.72 -11.83
CA ASN A 20 39.60 -59.00 -11.38
C ASN A 20 40.92 -58.72 -10.64
N SER A 21 41.02 -59.15 -9.38
CA SER A 21 42.25 -59.14 -8.59
C SER A 21 43.24 -60.25 -8.97
N ASP A 22 43.00 -61.00 -10.05
CA ASP A 22 43.82 -62.13 -10.46
C ASP A 22 44.61 -61.84 -11.75
N LYS A 23 45.73 -61.14 -11.61
CA LYS A 23 46.96 -61.34 -12.41
C LYS A 23 48.18 -61.00 -11.55
N ALA A 24 48.48 -61.86 -10.59
CA ALA A 24 49.85 -61.97 -10.10
C ALA A 24 50.75 -62.35 -11.30
N ALA A 25 51.75 -61.52 -11.60
CA ALA A 25 52.85 -61.96 -12.43
C ALA A 25 53.57 -63.09 -11.67
N LYS A 26 53.53 -64.31 -12.21
CA LYS A 26 54.37 -65.42 -11.74
C LYS A 26 55.83 -65.00 -11.93
N ASP A 27 56.58 -65.07 -10.84
CA ASP A 27 58.02 -64.73 -10.69
C ASP A 27 58.38 -63.23 -10.60
N PHE A 28 57.69 -62.49 -9.73
CA PHE A 28 58.21 -61.20 -9.23
C PHE A 28 59.06 -61.43 -7.97
N ASP A 29 60.39 -61.45 -8.14
CA ASP A 29 61.33 -61.48 -7.01
C ASP A 29 61.42 -60.07 -6.38
N VAL A 30 60.64 -59.88 -5.32
CA VAL A 30 60.55 -58.64 -4.54
C VAL A 30 61.92 -58.16 -4.05
N ASN A 31 62.86 -59.07 -3.77
CA ASN A 31 64.19 -58.70 -3.28
C ASN A 31 65.10 -58.15 -4.39
N LYS A 32 64.87 -58.53 -5.65
CA LYS A 32 65.62 -58.04 -6.80
C LYS A 32 65.16 -56.65 -7.26
N GLU A 33 63.87 -56.32 -7.10
CA GLU A 33 63.32 -54.99 -7.38
C GLU A 33 63.54 -53.98 -6.23
N LEU A 34 63.52 -54.42 -4.96
CA LEU A 34 63.82 -53.55 -3.81
C LEU A 34 65.28 -53.08 -3.79
N ASN A 35 66.22 -53.87 -4.30
CA ASN A 35 67.63 -53.50 -4.39
C ASN A 35 67.93 -52.46 -5.50
N ASN A 36 67.00 -52.22 -6.43
CA ASN A 36 67.23 -51.38 -7.61
C ASN A 36 66.36 -50.11 -7.67
N ARG A 37 65.60 -49.78 -6.63
CA ARG A 37 64.88 -48.49 -6.53
C ARG A 37 65.43 -47.65 -5.38
N THR A 38 66.28 -46.69 -5.73
CA THR A 38 66.51 -45.49 -4.90
C THR A 38 65.16 -44.78 -4.72
N PHE A 39 64.57 -44.90 -3.54
CA PHE A 39 63.37 -44.14 -3.15
C PHE A 39 63.70 -42.64 -3.14
N ILE A 40 63.48 -41.96 -4.27
CA ILE A 40 63.32 -40.51 -4.27
C ILE A 40 61.96 -40.25 -3.61
N LYS A 41 61.98 -39.76 -2.36
CA LYS A 41 60.76 -39.23 -1.72
C LYS A 41 60.20 -38.10 -2.60
N PRO A 42 58.89 -38.03 -2.87
CA PRO A 42 58.30 -36.87 -3.53
C PRO A 42 58.61 -35.60 -2.71
N LEU A 43 58.88 -34.49 -3.41
CA LEU A 43 59.19 -33.19 -2.80
C LEU A 43 58.12 -32.79 -1.79
N HIS A 44 58.53 -32.20 -0.66
CA HIS A 44 57.63 -31.73 0.37
C HIS A 44 56.60 -30.74 -0.19
N SER A 45 55.33 -30.93 0.18
CA SER A 45 54.26 -29.97 -0.13
C SER A 45 54.50 -28.66 0.64
N ASN A 46 54.49 -27.53 -0.08
CA ASN A 46 54.67 -26.19 0.49
C ASN A 46 53.33 -25.56 0.97
N GLY A 47 52.22 -26.29 0.86
CA GLY A 47 50.93 -25.86 1.39
C GLY A 47 50.88 -25.91 2.91
N HIS A 48 49.93 -25.20 3.52
CA HIS A 48 49.73 -25.25 4.97
C HIS A 48 48.25 -25.19 5.36
N LEU A 49 47.92 -25.77 6.52
CA LEU A 49 46.58 -25.73 7.08
C LEU A 49 46.29 -24.34 7.66
N VAL A 50 45.14 -23.76 7.31
CA VAL A 50 44.71 -22.47 7.82
C VAL A 50 44.14 -22.65 9.24
N ARG A 51 44.73 -21.99 10.24
CA ARG A 51 44.22 -22.03 11.62
C ARG A 51 42.99 -21.12 11.74
N ASN A 52 41.82 -21.71 12.05
CA ASN A 52 40.58 -20.97 12.31
C ASN A 52 40.14 -21.18 13.76
N ASN A 53 39.74 -20.11 14.45
CA ASN A 53 39.23 -20.17 15.82
C ASN A 53 37.71 -20.41 15.79
N ILE A 54 37.25 -21.52 16.37
CA ILE A 54 35.83 -21.96 16.26
C ILE A 54 34.96 -21.39 17.40
N PHE A 55 35.57 -20.82 18.45
CA PHE A 55 34.88 -20.43 19.69
C PHE A 55 34.47 -18.96 19.78
N ASP A 56 34.93 -18.09 18.87
CA ASP A 56 34.48 -16.68 18.75
C ASP A 56 33.20 -16.54 17.91
N MET A 57 32.64 -17.68 17.50
CA MET A 57 31.66 -17.82 16.43
C MET A 57 30.30 -17.12 16.66
N PRO A 58 29.69 -17.08 17.86
CA PRO A 58 28.44 -16.33 18.04
C PRO A 58 28.63 -14.83 17.84
N ALA A 59 29.72 -14.26 18.37
CA ALA A 59 30.03 -12.84 18.25
C ALA A 59 30.52 -12.47 16.85
N GLU A 60 31.28 -13.35 16.19
CA GLU A 60 31.68 -13.21 14.78
C GLU A 60 30.51 -13.35 13.82
N VAL A 61 29.56 -14.25 14.07
CA VAL A 61 28.34 -14.44 13.25
C VAL A 61 27.46 -13.20 13.25
N PHE A 62 27.25 -12.55 14.41
CA PHE A 62 26.50 -11.29 14.47
C PHE A 62 27.24 -10.13 13.77
N LYS A 63 28.59 -10.12 13.81
CA LYS A 63 29.41 -9.12 13.10
C LYS A 63 29.42 -9.37 11.59
N ASP A 64 29.53 -10.62 11.14
CA ASP A 64 29.52 -11.03 9.73
C ASP A 64 28.15 -10.79 9.10
N LEU A 65 27.04 -11.10 9.77
CA LEU A 65 25.69 -10.85 9.23
C LEU A 65 25.42 -9.35 9.08
N LYS A 66 25.89 -8.53 10.03
CA LYS A 66 25.84 -7.07 9.93
C LYS A 66 26.74 -6.54 8.79
N TYR A 67 27.92 -7.15 8.60
CA TYR A 67 28.86 -6.78 7.54
C TYR A 67 28.35 -7.19 6.16
N ASP A 68 27.75 -8.37 6.01
CA ASP A 68 27.20 -8.87 4.75
C ASP A 68 25.94 -8.11 4.34
N ALA A 69 25.07 -7.73 5.30
CA ALA A 69 23.97 -6.82 5.05
C ALA A 69 24.44 -5.43 4.57
N LYS A 70 25.59 -4.97 5.09
CA LYS A 70 26.22 -3.70 4.70
C LYS A 70 26.88 -3.78 3.32
N ALA A 71 27.67 -4.83 3.06
CA ALA A 71 28.32 -5.12 1.79
C ALA A 71 27.29 -5.30 0.66
N PHE A 72 26.19 -5.98 0.96
CA PHE A 72 25.06 -6.10 0.05
C PHE A 72 24.38 -4.74 -0.21
N GLY A 73 24.20 -3.92 0.83
CA GLY A 73 23.70 -2.55 0.69
C GLY A 73 24.63 -1.63 -0.12
N HIS A 74 25.94 -1.86 -0.10
CA HIS A 74 26.91 -1.19 -0.96
C HIS A 74 26.86 -1.73 -2.40
N ALA A 75 26.67 -3.03 -2.59
CA ALA A 75 26.55 -3.65 -3.92
C ALA A 75 25.33 -3.11 -4.69
N VAL A 76 24.18 -2.96 -4.03
CA VAL A 76 22.97 -2.34 -4.62
C VAL A 76 23.17 -0.87 -4.99
N LYS A 77 24.08 -0.18 -4.30
CA LYS A 77 24.43 1.22 -4.59
C LYS A 77 25.60 1.37 -5.57
N GLY A 78 26.18 0.27 -6.03
CA GLY A 78 27.39 0.28 -6.87
C GLY A 78 28.66 0.75 -6.14
N THR A 79 28.67 0.74 -4.81
CA THR A 79 29.78 1.26 -3.97
C THR A 79 30.49 0.17 -3.17
N ALA A 80 30.34 -1.10 -3.54
CA ALA A 80 31.01 -2.20 -2.85
C ALA A 80 32.49 -2.24 -3.24
N ASN A 81 33.38 -2.38 -2.25
CA ASN A 81 34.83 -2.51 -2.51
C ASN A 81 35.19 -3.93 -2.97
N ASP A 82 36.35 -4.11 -3.62
CA ASP A 82 36.84 -5.40 -4.14
C ASP A 82 36.89 -6.53 -3.11
N HIS A 83 37.08 -6.22 -1.82
CA HIS A 83 36.99 -7.20 -0.74
C HIS A 83 35.53 -7.63 -0.43
N GLU A 84 34.58 -6.69 -0.50
CA GLU A 84 33.14 -6.94 -0.34
C GLU A 84 32.60 -7.72 -1.57
N LEU A 85 33.12 -7.42 -2.77
CA LEU A 85 32.88 -8.14 -4.03
C LEU A 85 33.60 -9.50 -4.09
N GLY A 86 34.78 -9.64 -3.48
CA GLY A 86 35.56 -10.89 -3.42
C GLY A 86 34.91 -11.98 -2.55
N ARG A 87 34.15 -11.60 -1.51
CA ARG A 87 33.24 -12.52 -0.78
C ARG A 87 32.00 -12.90 -1.61
N LEU A 88 31.65 -12.12 -2.65
CA LEU A 88 30.55 -12.37 -3.60
C LEU A 88 30.94 -13.29 -4.78
N ASN A 89 32.15 -13.86 -4.80
CA ASN A 89 32.75 -14.58 -5.93
C ASN A 89 32.21 -16.02 -6.23
N ASP A 90 31.03 -16.41 -5.70
CA ASP A 90 30.26 -17.55 -6.22
C ASP A 90 29.33 -17.04 -7.33
N PHE A 91 29.93 -16.74 -8.49
CA PHE A 91 29.39 -15.87 -9.52
C PHE A 91 28.01 -16.32 -10.06
N GLY A 92 27.79 -17.63 -10.29
CA GLY A 92 26.53 -18.11 -10.89
C GLY A 92 25.30 -18.04 -9.99
N MET A 93 25.41 -18.47 -8.73
CA MET A 93 24.28 -18.53 -7.78
C MET A 93 23.93 -17.14 -7.24
N LYS A 94 24.93 -16.28 -7.00
CA LYS A 94 24.72 -14.91 -6.51
C LYS A 94 24.25 -13.97 -7.62
N LEU A 95 24.76 -14.07 -8.84
CA LEU A 95 24.21 -13.31 -9.97
C LEU A 95 22.82 -13.79 -10.36
N GLY A 96 22.56 -15.10 -10.37
CA GLY A 96 21.23 -15.65 -10.58
C GLY A 96 20.24 -15.20 -9.51
N GLY A 97 20.66 -15.23 -8.23
CA GLY A 97 19.87 -14.69 -7.13
C GLY A 97 19.64 -13.18 -7.24
N LEU A 98 20.67 -12.38 -7.53
CA LEU A 98 20.56 -10.94 -7.73
C LEU A 98 19.62 -10.62 -8.91
N ALA A 99 19.67 -11.40 -9.99
CA ALA A 99 18.75 -11.27 -11.12
C ALA A 99 17.30 -11.57 -10.71
N ILE A 100 17.06 -12.62 -9.90
CA ILE A 100 15.74 -12.94 -9.35
C ILE A 100 15.25 -11.82 -8.43
N ALA A 101 16.09 -11.36 -7.49
CA ALA A 101 15.74 -10.27 -6.59
C ALA A 101 15.47 -8.96 -7.34
N THR A 102 16.21 -8.67 -8.40
CA THR A 102 15.99 -7.51 -9.28
C THR A 102 14.69 -7.65 -10.09
N CYS A 103 14.38 -8.86 -10.57
CA CYS A 103 13.12 -9.15 -11.25
C CYS A 103 11.91 -8.99 -10.31
N LEU A 104 12.00 -9.55 -9.10
CA LEU A 104 10.97 -9.41 -8.06
C LEU A 104 10.85 -7.95 -7.60
N PHE A 105 11.97 -7.24 -7.43
CA PHE A 105 12.01 -5.81 -7.14
C PHE A 105 11.23 -4.98 -8.18
N ALA A 106 11.38 -5.30 -9.47
CA ALA A 106 10.67 -4.60 -10.54
C ALA A 106 9.14 -4.84 -10.50
N GLN A 107 8.69 -5.97 -9.96
CA GLN A 107 7.28 -6.35 -9.86
C GLN A 107 6.60 -5.84 -8.57
N LYS A 108 7.36 -5.50 -7.52
CA LYS A 108 6.78 -4.99 -6.27
C LYS A 108 6.41 -3.52 -6.37
N GLN A 109 5.34 -3.13 -5.68
CA GLN A 109 4.87 -1.75 -5.66
C GLN A 109 5.49 -0.91 -4.54
N THR A 110 5.77 -1.51 -3.37
CA THR A 110 6.18 -0.74 -2.17
C THR A 110 7.71 -0.76 -1.91
N PRO A 111 8.32 0.35 -1.47
CA PRO A 111 9.75 0.44 -1.15
C PRO A 111 10.33 -0.63 -0.20
N LEU A 112 9.67 -1.00 0.90
CA LEU A 112 10.13 -2.02 1.85
C LEU A 112 10.04 -3.39 1.23
N THR A 113 8.95 -3.74 0.52
CA THR A 113 8.86 -5.05 -0.14
C THR A 113 9.96 -5.19 -1.19
N LYS A 114 10.24 -4.12 -1.95
CA LYS A 114 11.39 -4.01 -2.85
C LYS A 114 12.73 -4.27 -2.15
N VAL A 115 13.00 -3.60 -1.04
CA VAL A 115 14.24 -3.81 -0.26
C VAL A 115 14.26 -5.20 0.39
N MET A 116 13.10 -5.75 0.74
CA MET A 116 12.99 -7.07 1.35
C MET A 116 13.32 -8.22 0.41
N GLU A 117 13.13 -8.08 -0.91
CA GLU A 117 13.59 -9.10 -1.87
C GLU A 117 15.11 -9.27 -1.79
N PHE A 118 15.80 -8.15 -1.65
CA PHE A 118 17.24 -8.09 -1.54
C PHE A 118 17.76 -8.50 -0.15
N VAL A 119 17.08 -8.08 0.92
CA VAL A 119 17.36 -8.54 2.29
C VAL A 119 17.09 -10.03 2.42
N GLY A 120 16.05 -10.55 1.78
CA GLY A 120 15.73 -11.97 1.70
C GLY A 120 16.87 -12.76 1.06
N LEU A 121 17.40 -12.26 -0.06
CA LEU A 121 18.57 -12.85 -0.71
C LEU A 121 19.83 -12.80 0.17
N GLY A 122 20.12 -11.65 0.80
CA GLY A 122 21.24 -11.53 1.73
C GLY A 122 21.09 -12.47 2.94
N SER A 123 19.87 -12.59 3.47
CA SER A 123 19.52 -13.49 4.57
C SER A 123 19.60 -14.96 4.17
N PHE A 124 19.35 -15.28 2.89
CA PHE A 124 19.54 -16.62 2.33
C PHE A 124 21.01 -17.02 2.31
N PHE A 125 21.88 -16.18 1.76
CA PHE A 125 23.32 -16.47 1.74
C PHE A 125 23.95 -16.45 3.14
N GLY A 126 23.54 -15.50 3.98
CA GLY A 126 23.92 -15.49 5.39
C GLY A 126 23.50 -16.77 6.09
N ALA A 127 22.27 -17.25 5.84
CA ALA A 127 21.81 -18.50 6.41
C ALA A 127 22.61 -19.73 5.93
N MET A 128 22.95 -19.78 4.64
CA MET A 128 23.79 -20.85 4.06
C MET A 128 25.20 -20.89 4.61
N ASP A 129 25.79 -19.75 4.99
CA ASP A 129 27.12 -19.72 5.59
C ASP A 129 27.12 -20.05 7.08
N ILE A 130 26.09 -19.58 7.81
CA ILE A 130 25.98 -19.73 9.26
C ILE A 130 25.58 -21.14 9.66
N TRP A 131 24.61 -21.76 8.97
CA TRP A 131 24.07 -23.07 9.37
C TRP A 131 25.13 -24.18 9.45
N PRO A 132 26.02 -24.36 8.45
CA PRO A 132 27.00 -25.43 8.49
C PRO A 132 28.13 -25.15 9.49
N LYS A 133 28.32 -23.91 9.93
CA LYS A 133 29.26 -23.57 11.01
C LYS A 133 28.65 -23.93 12.38
N LEU A 134 27.42 -23.48 12.66
CA LEU A 134 26.76 -23.66 13.95
C LEU A 134 26.20 -25.07 14.18
N ALA A 135 25.48 -25.63 13.22
CA ALA A 135 24.73 -26.88 13.42
C ALA A 135 25.53 -28.14 13.03
N ILE A 136 26.60 -27.98 12.25
CA ILE A 136 27.36 -29.10 11.67
C ILE A 136 28.80 -29.10 12.18
N GLN A 137 29.58 -28.05 11.90
CA GLN A 137 31.01 -27.99 12.25
C GLN A 137 31.28 -27.96 13.76
N LEU A 138 30.63 -27.05 14.50
CA LEU A 138 30.86 -26.93 15.94
C LEU A 138 30.49 -28.22 16.69
N PRO A 139 29.32 -28.84 16.49
CA PRO A 139 28.97 -30.13 17.08
C PRO A 139 29.94 -31.25 16.68
N ALA A 140 30.32 -31.35 15.40
CA ALA A 140 31.29 -32.35 14.94
C ALA A 140 32.66 -32.18 15.62
N TYR A 141 33.12 -30.94 15.82
CA TYR A 141 34.36 -30.65 16.52
C TYR A 141 34.27 -31.00 18.01
N LEU A 142 33.14 -30.72 18.67
CA LEU A 142 32.94 -31.05 20.09
C LEU A 142 32.86 -32.56 20.33
N VAL A 143 32.17 -33.31 19.47
CA VAL A 143 31.97 -34.76 19.63
C VAL A 143 33.19 -35.56 19.15
N HIS A 144 33.73 -35.21 17.97
CA HIS A 144 34.74 -36.02 17.30
C HIS A 144 36.15 -35.40 17.34
N GLY A 145 36.29 -34.13 17.74
CA GLY A 145 37.58 -33.42 17.74
C GLY A 145 38.10 -33.06 16.34
N VAL A 146 37.29 -33.25 15.29
CA VAL A 146 37.67 -33.06 13.88
C VAL A 146 37.08 -31.76 13.35
N ASN A 147 37.92 -30.89 12.79
CA ASN A 147 37.45 -29.73 12.04
C ASN A 147 37.06 -30.14 10.62
N ILE A 148 35.80 -30.52 10.43
CA ILE A 148 35.27 -30.99 9.13
C ILE A 148 35.23 -29.93 8.02
N ARG A 149 35.42 -28.63 8.36
CA ARG A 149 35.53 -27.53 7.39
C ARG A 149 36.94 -26.91 7.38
N GLN A 150 37.96 -27.70 7.73
CA GLN A 150 39.35 -27.28 7.64
C GLN A 150 39.67 -26.77 6.23
N LYS A 151 40.41 -25.66 6.15
CA LYS A 151 40.92 -25.13 4.88
C LYS A 151 42.43 -25.34 4.81
N TYR A 152 42.93 -25.55 3.61
CA TYR A 152 44.35 -25.51 3.31
C TYR A 152 44.62 -24.52 2.20
N GLU A 153 45.80 -23.91 2.23
CA GLU A 153 46.30 -23.07 1.15
C GLU A 153 47.21 -23.92 0.26
N ASP A 154 46.91 -23.97 -1.04
CA ASP A 154 47.74 -24.69 -2.00
C ASP A 154 48.98 -23.87 -2.40
N ASN A 155 49.88 -24.49 -3.16
CA ASN A 155 51.14 -23.87 -3.60
C ASN A 155 50.96 -22.61 -4.48
N TYR A 156 49.73 -22.30 -4.89
CA TYR A 156 49.37 -21.10 -5.66
C TYR A 156 48.65 -20.03 -4.80
N GLY A 157 48.63 -20.20 -3.47
CA GLY A 157 47.98 -19.27 -2.54
C GLY A 157 46.46 -19.40 -2.49
N ARG A 158 45.86 -20.45 -3.09
CA ARG A 158 44.39 -20.62 -3.13
C ARG A 158 43.93 -21.41 -1.91
N LYS A 159 42.93 -20.87 -1.20
CA LYS A 159 42.32 -21.53 -0.03
C LYS A 159 41.21 -22.50 -0.47
N LYS A 160 41.40 -23.78 -0.21
CA LYS A 160 40.44 -24.86 -0.53
C LYS A 160 39.97 -25.57 0.73
N LEU A 161 38.78 -26.14 0.68
CA LEU A 161 38.27 -26.98 1.76
C LEU A 161 38.97 -28.35 1.70
N PHE A 162 39.53 -28.77 2.82
CA PHE A 162 40.36 -29.98 2.93
C PHE A 162 39.61 -31.27 2.57
N TYR A 163 38.30 -31.32 2.84
CA TYR A 163 37.44 -32.48 2.59
C TYR A 163 36.46 -32.27 1.41
N GLN A 164 36.72 -31.29 0.53
CA GLN A 164 35.83 -30.99 -0.59
C GLN A 164 35.91 -32.06 -1.69
N ASP A 165 37.13 -32.47 -2.03
CA ASP A 165 37.38 -33.55 -2.99
C ASP A 165 37.61 -34.85 -2.24
N HIS A 166 36.83 -35.88 -2.57
CA HIS A 166 36.96 -37.19 -1.96
C HIS A 166 38.07 -38.01 -2.62
N GLN A 167 38.46 -37.71 -3.85
CA GLN A 167 39.45 -38.48 -4.61
C GLN A 167 40.88 -38.05 -4.27
N PHE A 168 41.08 -36.78 -3.92
CA PHE A 168 42.39 -36.25 -3.55
C PHE A 168 42.30 -35.41 -2.26
N ILE A 169 42.79 -35.97 -1.14
CA ILE A 169 42.89 -35.29 0.15
C ILE A 169 44.38 -35.14 0.50
N PRO A 170 44.90 -33.92 0.72
CA PRO A 170 46.32 -33.67 0.98
C PRO A 170 46.69 -33.98 2.43
N TRP A 171 46.67 -35.26 2.80
CA TRP A 171 46.98 -35.76 4.14
C TRP A 171 48.41 -35.48 4.62
N ASP A 172 49.30 -35.18 3.68
CA ASP A 172 50.68 -34.75 3.88
C ASP A 172 50.80 -33.40 4.62
N LEU A 173 49.74 -32.59 4.62
CA LEU A 173 49.68 -31.32 5.34
C LEU A 173 49.43 -31.47 6.85
N TYR A 174 49.00 -32.64 7.31
CA TYR A 174 48.83 -32.95 8.73
C TYR A 174 50.06 -33.67 9.27
N SER A 175 50.60 -33.19 10.40
CA SER A 175 51.70 -33.88 11.08
C SER A 175 51.22 -35.14 11.80
N ASP A 176 52.12 -36.12 11.97
CA ASP A 176 51.80 -37.40 12.63
C ASP A 176 51.32 -37.17 14.07
N LYS A 177 51.89 -36.19 14.78
CA LYS A 177 51.46 -35.79 16.13
C LYS A 177 50.03 -35.25 16.15
N GLU A 178 49.61 -34.51 15.12
CA GLU A 178 48.25 -33.98 15.01
C GLU A 178 47.24 -35.09 14.68
N ILE A 179 47.59 -35.99 13.76
CA ILE A 179 46.76 -37.15 13.43
C ILE A 179 46.59 -38.06 14.65
N ASP A 180 47.67 -38.34 15.40
CA ASP A 180 47.58 -39.16 16.61
C ASP A 180 46.76 -38.50 17.72
N LYS A 181 46.86 -37.17 17.87
CA LYS A 181 46.03 -36.40 18.81
C LYS A 181 44.55 -36.50 18.45
N ILE A 182 44.21 -36.42 17.16
CA ILE A 182 42.85 -36.60 16.65
C ILE A 182 42.40 -38.06 16.84
N GLY A 183 43.26 -39.03 16.55
CA GLY A 183 42.99 -40.47 16.75
C GLY A 183 42.68 -40.83 18.20
N ASN A 184 43.37 -40.19 19.16
CA ASN A 184 43.08 -40.34 20.58
C ASN A 184 41.71 -39.77 20.96
N ARG A 185 41.32 -38.61 20.41
CA ARG A 185 39.95 -38.05 20.60
C ARG A 185 38.86 -38.88 19.94
N LEU A 186 39.17 -39.50 18.80
CA LEU A 186 38.28 -40.42 18.10
C LEU A 186 38.20 -41.82 18.74
N HIS A 187 38.86 -42.04 19.88
CA HIS A 187 38.93 -43.32 20.60
C HIS A 187 39.41 -44.47 19.69
N VAL A 188 40.37 -44.21 18.80
CA VAL A 188 40.98 -45.24 17.95
C VAL A 188 42.05 -45.98 18.77
N PRO A 189 41.95 -47.32 18.92
CA PRO A 189 42.94 -48.11 19.66
C PRO A 189 44.37 -47.90 19.12
N LYS A 190 45.38 -48.00 20.00
CA LYS A 190 46.79 -47.71 19.63
C LYS A 190 47.48 -48.90 18.97
N ASP A 191 46.91 -50.08 19.13
CA ASP A 191 47.43 -51.41 18.79
C ASP A 191 46.94 -51.94 17.43
N ILE A 192 46.25 -51.12 16.63
CA ILE A 192 45.75 -51.55 15.32
C ILE A 192 46.84 -51.39 14.23
N PRO A 193 46.91 -52.32 13.26
CA PRO A 193 47.77 -52.15 12.10
C PRO A 193 47.33 -50.94 11.28
N ASN A 194 48.30 -50.20 10.72
CA ASN A 194 48.08 -48.99 9.91
C ASN A 194 47.17 -47.94 10.58
N ARG A 195 47.37 -47.71 11.88
CA ARG A 195 46.57 -46.77 12.70
C ARG A 195 46.37 -45.40 12.04
N ARG A 196 47.39 -44.85 11.41
CA ARG A 196 47.34 -43.55 10.71
C ARG A 196 46.31 -43.55 9.58
N GLU A 197 46.36 -44.54 8.70
CA GLU A 197 45.43 -44.68 7.57
C GLU A 197 43.99 -44.84 8.08
N PHE A 198 43.80 -45.63 9.14
CA PHE A 198 42.49 -45.81 9.77
C PHE A 198 41.94 -44.50 10.37
N ILE A 199 42.78 -43.69 11.02
CA ILE A 199 42.38 -42.37 11.54
C ILE A 199 42.00 -41.42 10.39
N GLN A 200 42.79 -41.38 9.32
CA GLN A 200 42.53 -40.56 8.13
C GLN A 200 41.22 -40.96 7.46
N GLU A 201 40.96 -42.26 7.29
CA GLU A 201 39.71 -42.77 6.72
C GLU A 201 38.51 -42.46 7.62
N LYS A 202 38.66 -42.58 8.95
CA LYS A 202 37.62 -42.20 9.91
C LYS A 202 37.31 -40.69 9.87
N MET A 203 38.34 -39.84 9.77
CA MET A 203 38.18 -38.39 9.60
C MET A 203 37.47 -38.05 8.28
N ARG A 204 37.86 -38.71 7.16
CA ARG A 204 37.19 -38.58 5.86
C ARG A 204 35.72 -38.98 5.93
N LYS A 205 35.41 -40.10 6.59
CA LYS A 205 34.04 -40.59 6.76
C LYS A 205 33.18 -39.61 7.58
N ILE A 206 33.73 -39.08 8.68
CA ILE A 206 33.05 -38.06 9.51
C ILE A 206 32.77 -36.80 8.69
N ALA A 207 33.74 -36.32 7.90
CA ALA A 207 33.55 -35.15 7.04
C ALA A 207 32.52 -35.40 5.93
N LEU A 208 32.55 -36.55 5.25
CA LEU A 208 31.58 -36.93 4.22
C LEU A 208 30.14 -37.02 4.78
N GLN A 209 29.96 -37.69 5.92
CA GLN A 209 28.65 -37.82 6.56
C GLN A 209 28.12 -36.46 7.04
N ASN A 210 29.01 -35.58 7.52
CA ASN A 210 28.63 -34.22 7.89
C ASN A 210 28.30 -33.32 6.69
N ASN A 211 29.03 -33.43 5.58
CA ASN A 211 28.69 -32.72 4.33
C ASN A 211 27.34 -33.20 3.78
N THR A 212 27.06 -34.50 3.89
CA THR A 212 25.75 -35.08 3.54
C THR A 212 24.65 -34.52 4.47
N MET A 213 24.90 -34.46 5.78
CA MET A 213 23.98 -33.88 6.76
C MET A 213 23.70 -32.40 6.49
N TRP A 214 24.72 -31.63 6.11
CA TRP A 214 24.52 -30.26 5.66
C TRP A 214 23.60 -30.23 4.44
N MET A 215 23.84 -31.02 3.39
CA MET A 215 22.96 -31.02 2.22
C MET A 215 21.50 -31.40 2.56
N LEU A 216 21.30 -32.38 3.45
CA LEU A 216 19.96 -32.81 3.91
C LEU A 216 19.24 -31.74 4.73
N THR A 217 19.98 -30.98 5.55
CA THR A 217 19.40 -29.96 6.43
C THR A 217 19.28 -28.59 5.76
N ALA A 218 20.10 -28.30 4.75
CA ALA A 218 20.16 -26.99 4.08
C ALA A 218 18.80 -26.57 3.47
N GLY A 219 18.03 -27.50 2.91
CA GLY A 219 16.73 -27.22 2.29
C GLY A 219 15.66 -26.74 3.29
N PHE A 220 15.81 -27.06 4.57
CA PHE A 220 14.89 -26.64 5.64
C PHE A 220 15.48 -25.53 6.51
N ALA A 221 16.76 -25.66 6.86
CA ALA A 221 17.45 -24.72 7.73
C ALA A 221 17.62 -23.34 7.11
N THR A 222 17.96 -23.30 5.81
CA THR A 222 18.21 -22.02 5.12
C THR A 222 16.93 -21.18 5.09
N PRO A 223 15.76 -21.68 4.61
CA PRO A 223 14.54 -20.89 4.64
C PRO A 223 14.08 -20.47 6.04
N ILE A 224 14.18 -21.36 7.04
CA ILE A 224 13.79 -21.06 8.43
C ILE A 224 14.66 -19.93 8.99
N MET A 225 15.98 -20.03 8.83
CA MET A 225 16.90 -19.03 9.39
C MET A 225 16.84 -17.71 8.63
N SER A 226 16.67 -17.73 7.30
CA SER A 226 16.43 -16.52 6.50
C SER A 226 15.15 -15.81 6.91
N ALA A 227 14.06 -16.55 7.17
CA ALA A 227 12.80 -16.00 7.65
C ALA A 227 12.97 -15.30 9.02
N LEU A 228 13.70 -15.92 9.95
CA LEU A 228 14.02 -15.33 11.26
C LEU A 228 14.87 -14.05 11.12
N ILE A 229 15.88 -14.06 10.24
CA ILE A 229 16.73 -12.88 9.96
C ILE A 229 15.89 -11.75 9.35
N CYS A 230 15.07 -12.03 8.34
CA CYS A 230 14.21 -11.03 7.69
C CYS A 230 13.24 -10.38 8.69
N ASN A 231 12.59 -11.20 9.53
CA ASN A 231 11.68 -10.70 10.56
C ASN A 231 12.42 -9.87 11.62
N GLY A 232 13.63 -10.26 12.02
CA GLY A 232 14.47 -9.48 12.94
C GLY A 232 14.95 -8.14 12.36
N LEU A 233 15.21 -8.09 11.05
CA LEU A 233 15.66 -6.86 10.37
C LEU A 233 14.51 -5.90 10.01
N THR A 234 13.28 -6.41 9.89
CA THR A 234 12.11 -5.63 9.45
C THR A 234 11.92 -4.33 10.23
N PRO A 235 11.89 -4.31 11.59
CA PRO A 235 11.64 -3.08 12.33
C PRO A 235 12.69 -1.98 12.09
N THR A 236 13.96 -2.37 11.98
CA THR A 236 15.08 -1.43 11.77
C THR A 236 15.08 -0.88 10.34
N LEU A 237 14.79 -1.74 9.35
CA LEU A 237 14.67 -1.36 7.95
C LEU A 237 13.50 -0.41 7.73
N SER A 238 12.34 -0.69 8.33
CA SER A 238 11.18 0.21 8.28
C SER A 238 11.54 1.60 8.80
N LYS A 239 12.14 1.72 9.99
CA LYS A 239 12.56 3.02 10.54
C LYS A 239 13.54 3.78 9.65
N TYR A 240 14.49 3.09 9.03
CA TYR A 240 15.44 3.70 8.10
C TYR A 240 14.75 4.21 6.82
N LEU A 241 13.87 3.39 6.24
CA LEU A 241 13.11 3.74 5.05
C LEU A 241 12.18 4.91 5.32
N ASP A 242 11.54 4.97 6.49
CA ASP A 242 10.67 6.08 6.89
C ASP A 242 11.41 7.42 6.86
N GLY A 243 12.59 7.47 7.50
CA GLY A 243 13.40 8.69 7.49
C GLY A 243 13.89 9.09 6.10
N LYS A 244 14.06 8.13 5.18
CA LYS A 244 14.43 8.39 3.79
C LYS A 244 13.23 8.87 2.97
N MET A 245 12.08 8.23 3.10
CA MET A 245 10.85 8.56 2.37
C MET A 245 10.32 9.94 2.77
N ASP A 246 10.41 10.29 4.06
CA ASP A 246 10.09 11.63 4.55
C ASP A 246 10.94 12.71 3.88
N LYS A 247 12.26 12.52 3.86
CA LYS A 247 13.19 13.44 3.18
C LYS A 247 12.95 13.52 1.67
N ILE A 248 12.52 12.42 1.04
CA ILE A 248 12.16 12.42 -0.38
C ILE A 248 10.91 13.27 -0.60
N ALA A 249 9.88 13.10 0.22
CA ALA A 249 8.65 13.87 0.13
C ALA A 249 8.91 15.37 0.35
N ASP A 250 9.67 15.74 1.39
CA ASP A 250 10.01 17.14 1.65
C ASP A 250 10.87 17.75 0.53
N ARG A 251 11.83 17.00 -0.01
CA ARG A 251 12.64 17.44 -1.16
C ARG A 251 11.78 17.66 -2.41
N LYS A 252 10.77 16.83 -2.63
CA LYS A 252 9.85 17.01 -3.77
C LYS A 252 9.09 18.33 -3.67
N LEU A 253 8.69 18.73 -2.46
CA LEU A 253 8.05 20.03 -2.24
C LEU A 253 9.06 21.18 -2.37
N SER A 254 10.25 21.06 -1.77
CA SER A 254 11.25 22.15 -1.82
C SER A 254 11.79 22.39 -3.23
N ASN A 255 11.87 21.35 -4.07
CA ASN A 255 12.38 21.39 -5.42
C ASN A 255 11.26 21.18 -6.46
N PHE A 256 10.05 21.65 -6.16
CA PHE A 256 8.84 21.39 -6.94
C PHE A 256 9.04 21.62 -8.45
N SER A 257 9.60 22.76 -8.84
CA SER A 257 9.90 23.11 -10.23
C SER A 257 10.80 22.10 -10.95
N ASN A 258 11.79 21.53 -10.26
CA ASN A 258 12.71 20.54 -10.83
C ASN A 258 12.12 19.13 -10.85
N GLU A 259 11.12 18.83 -10.02
CA GLU A 259 10.43 17.54 -10.06
C GLU A 259 9.39 17.49 -11.18
N ILE A 260 8.76 18.63 -11.49
CA ILE A 260 7.82 18.78 -12.61
C ILE A 260 8.49 18.43 -13.95
N THR A 261 9.74 18.84 -14.17
CA THR A 261 10.47 18.60 -15.42
C THR A 261 10.82 17.13 -15.67
N LYS A 262 10.64 16.25 -14.68
CA LYS A 262 10.84 14.81 -14.85
C LYS A 262 9.67 14.12 -15.56
N PHE A 263 8.54 14.79 -15.68
CA PHE A 263 7.38 14.28 -16.40
C PHE A 263 7.50 14.65 -17.88
N ASP A 264 7.56 13.63 -18.73
CA ASP A 264 7.64 13.79 -20.18
C ASP A 264 6.30 13.48 -20.83
N PHE A 265 5.69 14.51 -21.43
CA PHE A 265 4.43 14.42 -22.16
C PHE A 265 4.62 14.55 -23.68
N SER A 266 5.86 14.47 -24.19
CA SER A 266 6.18 14.55 -25.62
C SER A 266 5.32 13.62 -26.47
N LYS A 267 5.18 12.35 -26.08
CA LYS A 267 4.35 11.35 -26.78
C LYS A 267 2.87 11.72 -26.84
N GLN A 268 2.33 12.30 -25.77
CA GLN A 268 0.92 12.73 -25.73
C GLN A 268 0.71 13.96 -26.62
N VAL A 269 1.67 14.89 -26.61
CA VAL A 269 1.69 16.05 -27.50
C VAL A 269 1.77 15.63 -28.97
N GLU A 270 2.66 14.69 -29.31
CA GLU A 270 2.78 14.11 -30.66
C GLU A 270 1.47 13.43 -31.10
N SER A 271 0.90 12.58 -30.25
CA SER A 271 -0.35 11.88 -30.59
C SER A 271 -1.54 12.83 -30.80
N LEU A 272 -1.64 13.91 -30.01
CA LEU A 272 -2.65 14.95 -30.25
C LEU A 272 -2.35 15.70 -31.57
N ASN A 273 -1.08 16.05 -31.81
CA ASN A 273 -0.68 16.76 -33.02
C ASN A 273 -0.98 15.95 -34.29
N GLU A 274 -0.78 14.63 -34.27
CA GLU A 274 -1.16 13.72 -35.36
C GLU A 274 -2.65 13.86 -35.67
N VAL A 275 -3.52 13.66 -34.67
CA VAL A 275 -4.99 13.75 -34.84
C VAL A 275 -5.41 15.13 -35.35
N LEU A 276 -4.83 16.21 -34.82
CA LEU A 276 -5.16 17.58 -35.23
C LEU A 276 -4.70 17.88 -36.66
N ASN A 277 -3.49 17.44 -37.03
CA ASN A 277 -2.92 17.72 -38.36
C ASN A 277 -3.60 16.87 -39.45
N GLU A 278 -3.92 15.60 -39.17
CA GLU A 278 -4.62 14.71 -40.11
C GLU A 278 -6.05 15.18 -40.42
N ASN A 279 -6.66 15.93 -39.51
CA ASN A 279 -8.03 16.44 -39.64
C ASN A 279 -8.12 17.94 -39.89
N LYS A 280 -6.99 18.59 -40.19
CA LYS A 280 -6.93 20.02 -40.51
C LYS A 280 -7.81 20.36 -41.71
N GLY A 281 -8.68 21.36 -41.55
CA GLY A 281 -9.62 21.81 -42.57
C GLY A 281 -10.78 20.85 -42.85
N LYS A 282 -10.84 19.69 -42.18
CA LYS A 282 -11.96 18.75 -42.30
C LYS A 282 -13.15 19.17 -41.42
N PRO A 283 -14.38 18.74 -41.76
CA PRO A 283 -15.54 18.86 -40.89
C PRO A 283 -15.28 18.22 -39.52
N LEU A 284 -15.71 18.88 -38.44
CA LEU A 284 -15.61 18.32 -37.11
C LEU A 284 -16.75 17.31 -36.87
N THR A 285 -16.42 16.02 -36.84
CA THR A 285 -17.38 14.92 -36.56
C THR A 285 -17.33 14.50 -35.08
N PRO A 286 -18.34 13.75 -34.58
CA PRO A 286 -18.31 13.14 -33.23
C PRO A 286 -17.06 12.30 -32.97
N GLU A 287 -16.64 11.48 -33.95
CA GLU A 287 -15.46 10.65 -33.76
C GLU A 287 -14.18 11.48 -33.60
N ILE A 288 -14.05 12.57 -34.37
CA ILE A 288 -12.90 13.47 -34.28
C ILE A 288 -12.90 14.20 -32.93
N LEU A 289 -14.06 14.70 -32.48
CA LEU A 289 -14.18 15.41 -31.21
C LEU A 289 -13.91 14.49 -30.01
N ASP A 290 -14.40 13.26 -30.05
CA ASP A 290 -14.14 12.23 -29.04
C ASP A 290 -12.65 11.85 -29.02
N SER A 291 -12.01 11.72 -30.18
CA SER A 291 -10.57 11.47 -30.27
C SER A 291 -9.75 12.64 -29.70
N ILE A 292 -10.12 13.89 -30.00
CA ILE A 292 -9.47 15.08 -29.44
C ILE A 292 -9.63 15.11 -27.91
N HIS A 293 -10.85 14.88 -27.41
CA HIS A 293 -11.16 14.83 -25.98
C HIS A 293 -10.35 13.75 -25.26
N ALA A 294 -10.31 12.53 -25.80
CA ALA A 294 -9.56 11.43 -25.23
C ALA A 294 -8.06 11.74 -25.14
N LYS A 295 -7.47 12.36 -26.17
CA LYS A 295 -6.05 12.73 -26.19
C LYS A 295 -5.71 13.91 -25.27
N LEU A 296 -6.61 14.89 -25.14
CA LEU A 296 -6.44 16.01 -24.21
C LEU A 296 -6.52 15.55 -22.74
N THR A 297 -7.47 14.65 -22.46
CA THR A 297 -7.81 14.27 -21.08
C THR A 297 -7.11 13.02 -20.57
N ASP A 298 -6.23 12.40 -21.37
CA ASP A 298 -5.43 11.27 -20.95
C ASP A 298 -4.63 11.59 -19.67
N GLY A 299 -4.84 10.81 -18.62
CA GLY A 299 -4.23 11.01 -17.29
C GLY A 299 -4.90 12.05 -16.38
N LEU A 300 -6.04 12.64 -16.76
CA LEU A 300 -6.87 13.46 -15.87
C LEU A 300 -7.92 12.61 -15.14
N ASP A 301 -8.42 13.12 -14.02
CA ASP A 301 -9.54 12.51 -13.32
C ASP A 301 -10.85 12.66 -14.13
N PHE A 302 -11.84 11.85 -13.77
CA PHE A 302 -13.12 11.81 -14.46
C PHE A 302 -13.88 13.14 -14.42
N VAL A 303 -13.80 13.89 -13.32
CA VAL A 303 -14.52 15.17 -13.16
C VAL A 303 -13.90 16.20 -14.09
N THR A 304 -12.58 16.35 -14.07
CA THR A 304 -11.86 17.27 -14.97
C THR A 304 -12.06 16.86 -16.43
N SER A 305 -11.95 15.57 -16.77
CA SER A 305 -12.17 15.09 -18.14
C SER A 305 -13.59 15.40 -18.64
N THR A 306 -14.61 15.20 -17.80
CA THR A 306 -16.01 15.51 -18.16
C THR A 306 -16.21 17.02 -18.37
N SER A 307 -15.57 17.86 -17.55
CA SER A 307 -15.64 19.32 -17.74
C SER A 307 -14.92 19.81 -18.99
N VAL A 308 -13.77 19.18 -19.34
CA VAL A 308 -13.10 19.44 -20.62
C VAL A 308 -14.04 19.11 -21.78
N ARG A 309 -14.82 18.03 -21.70
CA ARG A 309 -15.81 17.72 -22.73
C ARG A 309 -16.85 18.82 -22.88
N LYS A 310 -17.41 19.30 -21.75
CA LYS A 310 -18.41 20.39 -21.77
C LYS A 310 -17.86 21.66 -22.40
N ASP A 311 -16.64 22.06 -22.04
CA ASP A 311 -15.99 23.23 -22.65
C ASP A 311 -15.76 23.03 -24.14
N LEU A 312 -15.33 21.84 -24.57
CA LEU A 312 -15.19 21.52 -26.00
C LEU A 312 -16.54 21.62 -26.73
N ASP A 313 -17.62 21.08 -26.16
CA ASP A 313 -18.96 21.18 -26.75
C ASP A 313 -19.44 22.65 -26.84
N GLU A 314 -19.14 23.48 -25.83
CA GLU A 314 -19.43 24.92 -25.84
C GLU A 314 -18.58 25.71 -26.85
N MET A 315 -17.34 25.28 -27.10
CA MET A 315 -16.48 25.85 -28.14
C MET A 315 -17.01 25.56 -29.56
N PHE A 316 -17.84 24.53 -29.71
CA PHE A 316 -18.42 24.11 -30.99
C PHE A 316 -19.97 24.14 -30.95
N PRO A 317 -20.62 25.31 -30.76
CA PRO A 317 -22.08 25.39 -30.63
C PRO A 317 -22.84 25.01 -31.92
N SER A 318 -22.13 24.99 -33.05
CA SER A 318 -22.63 24.56 -34.38
C SER A 318 -22.21 23.14 -34.75
N PHE A 319 -21.68 22.39 -33.79
CA PHE A 319 -21.31 20.99 -33.95
C PHE A 319 -22.50 20.14 -34.42
N GLY A 320 -22.30 19.37 -35.50
CA GLY A 320 -23.35 18.60 -36.16
C GLY A 320 -24.40 19.43 -36.91
N LYS A 321 -24.16 20.72 -37.15
CA LYS A 321 -24.99 21.61 -37.96
C LYS A 321 -24.31 21.94 -39.29
N TYR A 322 -25.09 22.40 -40.26
CA TYR A 322 -24.66 22.66 -41.63
C TYR A 322 -25.14 24.04 -42.10
N ASN A 323 -24.31 24.72 -42.88
CA ASN A 323 -24.69 25.95 -43.55
C ASN A 323 -25.39 25.61 -44.86
N PHE A 324 -26.58 26.16 -45.06
CA PHE A 324 -27.38 25.87 -46.23
C PHE A 324 -27.59 27.14 -47.06
N ASP A 325 -26.80 27.26 -48.14
CA ASP A 325 -26.70 28.41 -49.03
C ASP A 325 -26.98 28.04 -50.51
N GLU A 326 -26.84 29.00 -51.41
CA GLU A 326 -27.11 28.80 -52.84
C GLU A 326 -26.17 27.76 -53.48
N ASP A 327 -24.94 27.61 -52.98
CA ASP A 327 -24.03 26.56 -53.45
C ASP A 327 -24.46 25.16 -52.98
N SER A 328 -25.03 25.08 -51.77
CA SER A 328 -25.65 23.86 -51.27
C SER A 328 -26.85 23.44 -52.14
N LEU A 329 -27.62 24.40 -52.66
CA LEU A 329 -28.71 24.12 -53.61
C LEU A 329 -28.20 23.55 -54.94
N LYS A 330 -27.07 24.05 -55.45
CA LYS A 330 -26.45 23.48 -56.66
C LYS A 330 -26.07 22.01 -56.46
N ASN A 331 -25.56 21.66 -55.27
CA ASN A 331 -25.25 20.26 -54.94
C ASN A 331 -26.52 19.40 -54.85
N VAL A 332 -27.60 19.90 -54.23
CA VAL A 332 -28.91 19.23 -54.19
C VAL A 332 -29.41 18.95 -55.60
N ARG A 333 -29.37 19.97 -56.47
CA ARG A 333 -29.79 19.83 -57.87
C ARG A 333 -28.95 18.79 -58.62
N LYS A 334 -27.63 18.80 -58.44
CA LYS A 334 -26.73 17.81 -59.04
C LYS A 334 -27.09 16.38 -58.61
N VAL A 335 -27.36 16.16 -57.32
CA VAL A 335 -27.78 14.84 -56.81
C VAL A 335 -29.13 14.42 -57.37
N LEU A 336 -30.07 15.35 -57.56
CA LEU A 336 -31.35 15.09 -58.23
C LEU A 336 -31.13 14.67 -59.69
N GLU A 337 -30.28 15.39 -60.43
CA GLU A 337 -29.94 15.09 -61.83
C GLU A 337 -29.29 13.72 -61.98
N GLU A 338 -28.27 13.41 -61.19
CA GLU A 338 -27.59 12.10 -61.21
C GLU A 338 -28.55 10.95 -60.90
N GLN A 339 -29.43 11.15 -59.93
CA GLN A 339 -30.31 10.07 -59.47
C GLN A 339 -31.50 9.86 -60.41
N ILE A 340 -32.07 10.93 -60.96
CA ILE A 340 -33.19 10.86 -61.92
C ILE A 340 -32.70 10.42 -63.31
N ALA A 341 -31.46 10.73 -63.71
CA ALA A 341 -30.85 10.25 -64.95
C ALA A 341 -30.71 8.72 -65.05
N SER A 342 -30.87 8.00 -63.93
CA SER A 342 -30.95 6.52 -63.93
C SER A 342 -32.23 5.99 -64.61
N VAL A 343 -33.21 6.84 -64.88
CA VAL A 343 -34.43 6.50 -65.63
C VAL A 343 -34.22 6.88 -67.10
N PRO A 344 -34.51 5.97 -68.07
CA PRO A 344 -34.28 6.21 -69.50
C PRO A 344 -35.32 7.20 -70.06
N LEU A 345 -35.06 8.49 -69.89
CA LEU A 345 -35.90 9.61 -70.34
C LEU A 345 -35.10 10.48 -71.34
N SER A 346 -35.80 11.16 -72.24
CA SER A 346 -35.17 12.15 -73.14
C SER A 346 -34.74 13.39 -72.35
N LYS A 347 -33.80 14.18 -72.91
CA LYS A 347 -33.32 15.42 -72.27
C LYS A 347 -34.43 16.44 -72.01
N GLU A 348 -35.42 16.48 -72.92
CA GLU A 348 -36.58 17.37 -72.80
C GLU A 348 -37.53 16.92 -71.68
N GLU A 349 -37.70 15.61 -71.49
CA GLU A 349 -38.51 15.05 -70.40
C GLU A 349 -37.83 15.22 -69.04
N LEU A 350 -36.51 15.04 -68.96
CA LEU A 350 -35.71 15.31 -67.76
C LEU A 350 -35.84 16.76 -67.31
N GLY A 351 -35.76 17.72 -68.25
CA GLY A 351 -35.92 19.14 -67.97
C GLY A 351 -37.31 19.55 -67.47
N ARG A 352 -38.35 18.75 -67.72
CA ARG A 352 -39.70 18.98 -67.19
C ARG A 352 -39.88 18.43 -65.77
N ILE A 353 -39.17 17.37 -65.42
CA ILE A 353 -39.31 16.68 -64.13
C ILE A 353 -38.41 17.31 -63.06
N ILE A 354 -37.16 17.62 -63.41
CA ILE A 354 -36.20 18.20 -62.47
C ILE A 354 -36.51 19.68 -62.30
N PRO A 355 -36.72 20.18 -61.06
CA PRO A 355 -36.89 21.60 -60.80
C PRO A 355 -35.72 22.43 -61.32
N ASP A 356 -36.01 23.51 -62.04
CA ASP A 356 -35.02 24.50 -62.45
C ASP A 356 -34.49 25.27 -61.23
N GLU A 357 -33.30 25.86 -61.41
CA GLU A 357 -32.55 26.50 -60.33
C GLU A 357 -33.31 27.66 -59.69
N GLU A 358 -34.05 28.43 -60.50
CA GLU A 358 -34.85 29.56 -60.03
C GLU A 358 -36.06 29.11 -59.21
N SER A 359 -36.76 28.04 -59.64
CA SER A 359 -37.87 27.44 -58.91
C SER A 359 -37.43 26.86 -57.55
N ILE A 360 -36.29 26.17 -57.51
CA ILE A 360 -35.72 25.68 -56.25
C ILE A 360 -35.37 26.88 -55.36
N LEU A 361 -34.64 27.86 -55.89
CA LEU A 361 -34.18 29.02 -55.12
C LEU A 361 -35.34 29.79 -54.49
N ASN A 362 -36.39 30.08 -55.26
CA ASN A 362 -37.58 30.78 -54.77
C ASN A 362 -38.32 29.96 -53.71
N GLY A 363 -38.51 28.64 -53.93
CA GLY A 363 -39.16 27.76 -52.96
C GLY A 363 -38.45 27.73 -51.60
N PHE A 364 -37.11 27.78 -51.59
CA PHE A 364 -36.32 27.83 -50.34
C PHE A 364 -36.28 29.23 -49.72
N LYS A 365 -36.28 30.31 -50.53
CA LYS A 365 -36.34 31.71 -50.05
C LYS A 365 -37.68 32.03 -49.40
N ASP A 366 -38.78 31.67 -50.04
CA ASP A 366 -40.15 31.97 -49.58
C ASP A 366 -40.47 31.33 -48.22
N ARG A 367 -39.82 30.20 -47.91
CA ARG A 367 -39.97 29.48 -46.64
C ARG A 367 -38.88 29.79 -45.61
N GLY A 368 -37.94 30.68 -45.93
CA GLY A 368 -36.81 31.02 -45.04
C GLY A 368 -35.90 29.83 -44.72
N LEU A 369 -35.72 28.91 -45.68
CA LEU A 369 -34.96 27.67 -45.49
C LEU A 369 -33.47 27.80 -45.86
N LEU A 370 -33.07 28.90 -46.50
CA LEU A 370 -31.66 29.30 -46.66
C LEU A 370 -31.16 29.94 -45.37
N ARG A 371 -30.46 29.17 -44.56
CA ARG A 371 -29.95 29.62 -43.26
C ARG A 371 -28.72 28.82 -42.85
N ASN A 372 -27.95 29.41 -41.95
CA ASN A 372 -26.81 28.75 -41.31
C ASN A 372 -27.30 27.85 -40.16
N ASP A 373 -26.42 26.98 -39.68
CA ASP A 373 -26.64 26.16 -38.49
C ASP A 373 -27.88 25.24 -38.55
N VAL A 374 -28.15 24.64 -39.71
CA VAL A 374 -29.23 23.67 -39.89
C VAL A 374 -28.82 22.30 -39.35
N LYS A 375 -29.59 21.75 -38.40
CA LYS A 375 -29.38 20.40 -37.84
C LYS A 375 -30.32 19.35 -38.45
N ASP A 376 -31.56 19.75 -38.71
CA ASP A 376 -32.61 18.90 -39.30
C ASP A 376 -33.02 19.46 -40.66
N PHE A 377 -32.99 18.59 -41.67
CA PHE A 377 -33.34 18.87 -43.06
C PHE A 377 -34.69 18.26 -43.47
N SER A 378 -35.54 17.90 -42.51
CA SER A 378 -36.88 17.36 -42.76
C SER A 378 -37.75 18.30 -43.61
N GLU A 379 -37.80 19.59 -43.28
CA GLU A 379 -38.55 20.60 -44.05
C GLU A 379 -37.91 20.88 -45.43
N HIS A 380 -36.58 20.90 -45.51
CA HIS A 380 -35.83 21.00 -46.78
C HIS A 380 -36.14 19.81 -47.71
N SER A 381 -36.20 18.60 -47.14
CA SER A 381 -36.52 17.36 -47.85
C SER A 381 -37.96 17.37 -48.34
N LYS A 382 -38.93 17.77 -47.50
CA LYS A 382 -40.34 17.88 -47.88
C LYS A 382 -40.56 18.86 -49.03
N LEU A 383 -39.85 19.98 -49.05
CA LEU A 383 -39.99 20.95 -50.14
C LEU A 383 -39.58 20.35 -51.48
N ILE A 384 -38.39 19.74 -51.57
CA ILE A 384 -37.93 19.06 -52.78
C ILE A 384 -38.85 17.89 -53.14
N GLN A 385 -39.31 17.12 -52.15
CA GLN A 385 -40.25 16.03 -52.35
C GLN A 385 -41.54 16.54 -53.00
N ASN A 386 -42.17 17.58 -52.45
CA ASN A 386 -43.42 18.11 -52.98
C ASN A 386 -43.25 18.62 -54.41
N MET A 387 -42.14 19.32 -54.71
CA MET A 387 -41.85 19.80 -56.06
C MET A 387 -41.68 18.65 -57.07
N LEU A 388 -41.01 17.55 -56.66
CA LEU A 388 -40.85 16.36 -57.50
C LEU A 388 -42.16 15.59 -57.65
N ASP A 389 -42.93 15.41 -56.59
CA ASP A 389 -44.22 14.71 -56.61
C ASP A 389 -45.20 15.40 -57.58
N GLU A 390 -45.28 16.74 -57.51
CA GLU A 390 -46.12 17.53 -58.40
C GLU A 390 -45.70 17.36 -59.86
N ARG A 391 -44.41 17.53 -60.18
CA ARG A 391 -43.89 17.40 -61.55
C ARG A 391 -43.99 15.97 -62.09
N ILE A 392 -43.73 14.95 -61.27
CA ILE A 392 -43.88 13.53 -61.65
C ILE A 392 -45.35 13.19 -61.89
N ASN A 393 -46.28 13.72 -61.08
CA ASN A 393 -47.71 13.50 -61.29
C ASN A 393 -48.22 14.15 -62.58
N GLN A 394 -47.78 15.37 -62.88
CA GLN A 394 -48.07 16.04 -64.16
C GLN A 394 -47.51 15.23 -65.35
N PHE A 395 -46.27 14.74 -65.25
CA PHE A 395 -45.67 13.88 -66.28
C PHE A 395 -46.45 12.57 -66.48
N ALA A 396 -46.89 11.93 -65.38
CA ALA A 396 -47.66 10.68 -65.42
C ALA A 396 -49.06 10.89 -66.00
N GLN A 397 -49.72 12.02 -65.72
CA GLN A 397 -51.02 12.36 -66.31
C GLN A 397 -50.91 12.64 -67.82
N ALA A 398 -49.84 13.30 -68.25
CA ALA A 398 -49.57 13.58 -69.66
C ALA A 398 -49.13 12.32 -70.44
N ASN A 399 -48.61 11.29 -69.74
CA ASN A 399 -48.06 10.07 -70.35
C ASN A 399 -48.55 8.79 -69.63
N PRO A 400 -49.86 8.47 -69.65
CA PRO A 400 -50.44 7.39 -68.85
C PRO A 400 -49.92 5.98 -69.19
N GLU A 401 -49.45 5.76 -70.43
CA GLU A 401 -48.89 4.48 -70.90
C GLU A 401 -47.38 4.33 -70.60
N ASN A 402 -46.70 5.39 -70.12
CA ASN A 402 -45.25 5.39 -69.97
C ASN A 402 -44.79 4.67 -68.68
N MET A 403 -44.19 3.48 -68.83
CA MET A 403 -43.67 2.68 -67.72
C MET A 403 -42.62 3.40 -66.85
N ASN A 404 -42.00 4.48 -67.34
CA ASN A 404 -41.01 5.24 -66.61
C ASN A 404 -41.59 6.06 -65.44
N ALA A 405 -42.90 6.37 -65.44
CA ALA A 405 -43.54 7.09 -64.32
C ALA A 405 -43.48 6.30 -63.00
N ARG A 406 -43.61 4.96 -63.05
CA ARG A 406 -43.45 4.10 -61.86
C ARG A 406 -42.00 4.01 -61.40
N LYS A 407 -41.05 4.00 -62.33
CA LYS A 407 -39.61 4.02 -62.03
C LYS A 407 -39.20 5.33 -61.37
N LEU A 408 -39.72 6.47 -61.83
CA LEU A 408 -39.50 7.79 -61.24
C LEU A 408 -39.94 7.85 -59.77
N ARG A 409 -41.16 7.37 -59.46
CA ARG A 409 -41.64 7.30 -58.06
C ARG A 409 -40.75 6.41 -57.18
N PHE A 410 -40.23 5.32 -57.73
CA PHE A 410 -39.29 4.45 -57.02
C PHE A 410 -37.94 5.13 -56.75
N VAL A 411 -37.36 5.78 -57.76
CA VAL A 411 -36.11 6.55 -57.64
C VAL A 411 -36.27 7.72 -56.66
N MET A 412 -37.42 8.40 -56.68
CA MET A 412 -37.77 9.44 -55.72
C MET A 412 -37.85 8.90 -54.29
N LYS A 413 -38.43 7.71 -54.09
CA LYS A 413 -38.46 7.07 -52.77
C LYS A 413 -37.06 6.79 -52.24
N GLN A 414 -36.11 6.42 -53.11
CA GLN A 414 -34.69 6.22 -52.77
C GLN A 414 -33.94 7.53 -52.45
N LEU A 415 -34.40 8.68 -52.95
CA LEU A 415 -33.83 9.98 -52.56
C LEU A 415 -34.14 10.30 -51.10
N ILE A 416 -35.32 9.90 -50.62
CA ILE A 416 -35.87 10.30 -49.32
C ILE A 416 -35.57 9.26 -48.22
N HIS A 417 -35.48 7.98 -48.58
CA HIS A 417 -35.22 6.88 -47.65
C HIS A 417 -33.83 6.27 -47.90
N SER A 418 -33.06 6.02 -46.84
CA SER A 418 -31.83 5.22 -46.92
C SER A 418 -32.15 3.73 -46.89
N GLY A 419 -31.30 2.93 -47.56
CA GLY A 419 -31.41 1.46 -47.55
C GLY A 419 -30.76 0.80 -46.33
N GLU A 420 -29.95 1.54 -45.58
CA GLU A 420 -29.18 1.06 -44.43
C GLU A 420 -29.69 1.70 -43.13
N TYR A 421 -29.84 0.89 -42.08
CA TYR A 421 -30.36 1.35 -40.79
C TYR A 421 -29.41 2.38 -40.16
N GLY A 422 -29.91 3.59 -39.91
CA GLY A 422 -29.14 4.67 -39.30
C GLY A 422 -28.35 5.55 -40.29
N ALA A 423 -28.37 5.27 -41.60
CA ALA A 423 -27.74 6.11 -42.62
C ALA A 423 -28.67 7.25 -43.09
N ASP A 424 -28.10 8.40 -43.43
CA ASP A 424 -28.83 9.50 -44.07
C ASP A 424 -29.30 9.11 -45.49
N SER A 425 -30.45 9.65 -45.91
CA SER A 425 -30.91 9.51 -47.30
C SER A 425 -30.00 10.26 -48.27
N LYS A 426 -30.05 9.92 -49.57
CA LYS A 426 -29.24 10.61 -50.59
C LYS A 426 -29.50 12.12 -50.61
N LEU A 427 -30.76 12.50 -50.42
CA LEU A 427 -31.15 13.91 -50.36
C LEU A 427 -30.67 14.58 -49.07
N ALA A 428 -30.76 13.90 -47.93
CA ALA A 428 -30.21 14.40 -46.67
C ALA A 428 -28.69 14.63 -46.75
N ASN A 429 -27.94 13.72 -47.38
CA ASN A 429 -26.51 13.90 -47.64
C ASN A 429 -26.22 15.09 -48.56
N ALA A 430 -27.07 15.31 -49.58
CA ALA A 430 -26.93 16.45 -50.48
C ALA A 430 -27.09 17.80 -49.75
N PHE A 431 -27.98 17.85 -48.75
CA PHE A 431 -28.15 19.03 -47.89
C PHE A 431 -26.99 19.24 -46.92
N LYS A 432 -26.34 18.16 -46.46
CA LYS A 432 -25.18 18.17 -45.55
C LYS A 432 -23.85 18.51 -46.25
N PHE A 433 -23.90 19.26 -47.35
CA PHE A 433 -22.76 19.59 -48.20
C PHE A 433 -21.71 20.47 -47.51
N LYS A 434 -22.14 21.44 -46.70
CA LYS A 434 -21.27 22.44 -46.08
C LYS A 434 -21.43 22.44 -44.56
N PRO A 435 -20.65 21.64 -43.82
CA PRO A 435 -20.71 21.62 -42.37
C PRO A 435 -20.38 22.99 -41.78
N ALA A 436 -21.10 23.38 -40.73
CA ALA A 436 -21.02 24.71 -40.14
C ALA A 436 -19.74 24.92 -39.30
N THR A 437 -19.04 23.83 -38.94
CA THR A 437 -17.82 23.88 -38.14
C THR A 437 -16.74 22.98 -38.75
N VAL A 438 -15.57 23.56 -38.97
CA VAL A 438 -14.36 22.88 -39.46
C VAL A 438 -13.21 23.08 -38.48
N LEU A 439 -12.28 22.12 -38.45
CA LEU A 439 -11.09 22.24 -37.62
C LEU A 439 -10.09 23.22 -38.26
N SER A 440 -10.19 24.51 -37.89
CA SER A 440 -9.35 25.59 -38.41
C SER A 440 -7.96 25.63 -37.77
N GLU A 441 -7.02 26.32 -38.41
CA GLU A 441 -5.66 26.52 -37.87
C GLU A 441 -5.67 27.24 -36.51
N SER A 442 -6.58 28.20 -36.35
CA SER A 442 -6.75 28.93 -35.10
C SER A 442 -7.23 28.01 -33.97
N LEU A 443 -8.19 27.12 -34.26
CA LEU A 443 -8.67 26.12 -33.31
C LEU A 443 -7.60 25.09 -32.97
N ILE A 444 -6.83 24.61 -33.95
CA ILE A 444 -5.69 23.70 -33.72
C ILE A 444 -4.68 24.35 -32.79
N THR A 445 -4.33 25.62 -33.01
CA THR A 445 -3.39 26.37 -32.16
C THR A 445 -3.94 26.52 -30.74
N HIS A 446 -5.23 26.81 -30.62
CA HIS A 446 -5.91 26.91 -29.34
C HIS A 446 -5.90 25.59 -28.56
N LEU A 447 -6.27 24.47 -29.21
CA LEU A 447 -6.26 23.13 -28.59
C LEU A 447 -4.86 22.70 -28.17
N LYS A 448 -3.82 23.03 -28.95
CA LYS A 448 -2.41 22.80 -28.54
C LYS A 448 -2.04 23.61 -27.29
N SER A 449 -2.48 24.86 -27.20
CA SER A 449 -2.27 25.68 -26.00
C SER A 449 -2.97 25.11 -24.78
N VAL A 450 -4.23 24.68 -24.93
CA VAL A 450 -4.99 24.02 -23.85
C VAL A 450 -4.29 22.74 -23.41
N ASN A 451 -3.80 21.92 -24.34
CA ASN A 451 -3.02 20.72 -24.03
C ASN A 451 -1.76 21.06 -23.21
N GLY A 452 -1.07 22.15 -23.55
CA GLY A 452 0.08 22.64 -22.78
C GLY A 452 -0.26 22.96 -21.33
N ILE A 453 -1.37 23.70 -21.11
CA ILE A 453 -1.87 24.03 -19.77
C ILE A 453 -2.24 22.76 -18.99
N LEU A 454 -2.97 21.83 -19.62
CA LEU A 454 -3.39 20.59 -18.98
C LEU A 454 -2.20 19.68 -18.64
N ASN A 455 -1.18 19.61 -19.51
CA ASN A 455 0.01 18.79 -19.24
C ASN A 455 0.89 19.39 -18.14
N ASP A 456 1.03 20.72 -18.07
CA ASP A 456 1.68 21.39 -16.94
C ASP A 456 0.94 21.11 -15.63
N PHE A 457 -0.40 21.19 -15.64
CA PHE A 457 -1.23 20.81 -14.50
C PHE A 457 -1.05 19.34 -14.10
N LYS A 458 -1.08 18.40 -15.05
CA LYS A 458 -0.83 16.96 -14.79
C LYS A 458 0.52 16.75 -14.10
N ALA A 459 1.57 17.42 -14.57
CA ALA A 459 2.91 17.33 -13.99
C ALA A 459 2.91 17.80 -12.53
N LYS A 460 2.39 19.01 -12.29
CA LYS A 460 2.29 19.62 -10.95
C LYS A 460 1.46 18.75 -10.01
N ASN A 461 0.27 18.33 -10.45
CA ASN A 461 -0.64 17.51 -9.65
C ASN A 461 -0.01 16.15 -9.32
N SER A 462 0.67 15.50 -10.27
CA SER A 462 1.35 14.22 -10.02
C SER A 462 2.44 14.31 -8.94
N VAL A 463 3.16 15.42 -8.85
CA VAL A 463 4.14 15.65 -7.77
C VAL A 463 3.41 15.79 -6.43
N LEU A 464 2.33 16.57 -6.38
CA LEU A 464 1.51 16.78 -5.18
C LEU A 464 0.88 15.47 -4.69
N ASP A 465 0.26 14.70 -5.60
CA ASP A 465 -0.32 13.37 -5.33
C ASP A 465 0.72 12.41 -4.77
N SER A 466 1.92 12.39 -5.37
CA SER A 466 3.00 11.55 -4.88
C SER A 466 3.41 11.90 -3.45
N VAL A 467 3.45 13.19 -3.11
CA VAL A 467 3.77 13.64 -1.74
C VAL A 467 2.65 13.28 -0.77
N ALA A 468 1.39 13.58 -1.13
CA ALA A 468 0.22 13.21 -0.34
C ALA A 468 0.17 11.71 -0.06
N TYR A 469 0.45 10.90 -1.08
CA TYR A 469 0.52 9.44 -0.97
C TYR A 469 1.61 8.99 0.01
N ILE A 470 2.87 9.42 -0.20
CA ILE A 470 4.00 9.02 0.64
C ILE A 470 3.76 9.38 2.11
N LYS A 471 3.18 10.56 2.37
CA LYS A 471 3.00 11.04 3.74
C LYS A 471 1.74 10.51 4.42
N THR A 472 0.59 10.42 3.74
CA THR A 472 -0.73 10.26 4.39
C THR A 472 -1.58 9.06 3.95
N ALA A 473 -1.24 8.38 2.85
CA ALA A 473 -2.06 7.29 2.35
C ALA A 473 -2.12 6.09 3.32
N GLN A 474 -3.16 5.27 3.21
CA GLN A 474 -3.33 4.05 4.00
C GLN A 474 -2.59 2.86 3.39
N ALA A 475 -1.35 3.07 2.97
CA ALA A 475 -0.48 2.02 2.46
C ALA A 475 0.61 1.68 3.49
N PRO A 476 1.11 0.43 3.52
CA PRO A 476 2.34 0.13 4.22
C PRO A 476 3.43 1.13 3.80
N GLU A 477 4.26 1.57 4.74
CA GLU A 477 5.43 2.43 4.48
C GLU A 477 5.13 3.90 4.19
N THR A 478 3.87 4.33 4.33
CA THR A 478 3.57 5.76 4.42
C THR A 478 3.92 6.27 5.81
N ILE A 479 4.29 7.54 5.89
CA ILE A 479 4.77 8.14 7.13
C ILE A 479 3.68 8.09 8.20
N LEU A 480 2.45 8.47 7.87
CA LEU A 480 1.33 8.47 8.81
C LEU A 480 0.99 7.06 9.31
N ALA A 481 0.96 6.05 8.44
CA ALA A 481 0.69 4.68 8.83
C ALA A 481 1.80 4.08 9.71
N ASN A 482 3.06 4.41 9.42
CA ASN A 482 4.18 3.94 10.23
C ASN A 482 4.25 4.65 11.58
N ARG A 483 3.87 5.93 11.66
CA ARG A 483 3.70 6.62 12.94
C ARG A 483 2.57 6.02 13.74
N TRP A 484 1.42 5.75 13.13
CA TRP A 484 0.35 5.02 13.79
C TRP A 484 0.89 3.72 14.42
N ASN A 485 1.60 2.89 13.64
CA ASN A 485 2.16 1.62 14.12
C ASN A 485 3.24 1.78 15.20
N ASP A 486 4.10 2.80 15.12
CA ASP A 486 5.15 3.04 16.12
C ASP A 486 4.57 3.52 17.45
N ILE A 487 3.63 4.47 17.42
CA ILE A 487 2.94 4.97 18.62
C ILE A 487 2.17 3.82 19.26
N THR A 488 1.34 3.14 18.48
CA THR A 488 0.51 2.06 19.00
C THR A 488 1.31 0.85 19.48
N GLY A 489 2.43 0.54 18.84
CA GLY A 489 3.38 -0.48 19.30
C GLY A 489 4.02 -0.15 20.65
N SER A 490 4.38 1.12 20.89
CA SER A 490 4.93 1.53 22.20
C SER A 490 3.87 1.49 23.29
N LEU A 491 2.62 1.86 22.99
CA LEU A 491 1.51 1.85 23.95
C LEU A 491 1.24 0.49 24.60
N LEU A 492 1.37 -0.63 23.87
CA LEU A 492 1.22 -1.97 24.49
C LEU A 492 2.26 -2.22 25.60
N LYS A 493 3.48 -1.73 25.41
CA LYS A 493 4.55 -1.83 26.41
C LYS A 493 4.32 -0.84 27.56
N THR A 494 3.95 0.39 27.24
CA THR A 494 3.71 1.46 28.22
C THR A 494 2.55 1.14 29.16
N LEU A 495 1.46 0.55 28.63
CA LEU A 495 0.34 0.06 29.44
C LEU A 495 0.56 -1.35 30.02
N GLN A 496 1.75 -1.92 29.86
CA GLN A 496 2.16 -3.20 30.44
C GLN A 496 1.18 -4.36 30.10
N PHE A 497 0.87 -4.55 28.81
CA PHE A 497 0.08 -5.71 28.38
C PHE A 497 0.89 -7.01 28.48
N THR A 498 0.37 -7.97 29.23
CA THR A 498 0.96 -9.31 29.36
C THR A 498 0.68 -10.17 28.12
N PRO A 499 1.50 -11.21 27.84
CA PRO A 499 1.23 -12.14 26.74
C PRO A 499 -0.15 -12.80 26.79
N GLU A 500 -0.66 -13.08 27.99
CA GLU A 500 -1.99 -13.67 28.19
C GLU A 500 -3.10 -12.69 27.86
N GLU A 501 -3.00 -11.44 28.33
CA GLU A 501 -3.93 -10.37 27.97
C GLU A 501 -3.93 -10.14 26.46
N ILE A 502 -2.76 -10.11 25.81
CA ILE A 502 -2.65 -9.99 24.35
C ILE A 502 -3.38 -11.13 23.64
N ASN A 503 -3.24 -12.38 24.12
CA ASN A 503 -3.91 -13.53 23.51
C ASN A 503 -5.44 -13.50 23.70
N LYS A 504 -5.95 -12.91 24.79
CA LYS A 504 -7.40 -12.76 25.03
C LYS A 504 -7.97 -11.59 24.22
N SER A 505 -7.35 -10.41 24.32
CA SER A 505 -7.81 -9.16 23.69
C SER A 505 -7.75 -9.15 22.16
N ARG A 506 -7.03 -10.08 21.52
CA ARG A 506 -6.98 -10.16 20.05
C ARG A 506 -8.26 -10.69 19.41
N ILE A 507 -9.09 -11.41 20.18
CA ILE A 507 -10.25 -12.15 19.67
C ILE A 507 -11.50 -11.29 19.76
N ASP A 508 -11.62 -10.53 20.83
CA ASP A 508 -12.85 -9.85 21.21
C ASP A 508 -12.57 -8.43 21.72
N ARG A 509 -13.30 -7.48 21.15
CA ARG A 509 -13.23 -6.06 21.49
C ARG A 509 -13.73 -5.80 22.90
N GLU A 510 -14.76 -6.51 23.35
CA GLU A 510 -15.34 -6.32 24.69
C GLU A 510 -14.33 -6.72 25.78
N ILE A 511 -13.60 -7.82 25.55
CA ILE A 511 -12.52 -8.27 26.42
C ILE A 511 -11.39 -7.23 26.45
N ALA A 512 -11.01 -6.69 25.28
CA ALA A 512 -10.00 -5.65 25.20
C ALA A 512 -10.42 -4.39 25.97
N GLY A 513 -11.67 -3.96 25.83
CA GLY A 513 -12.24 -2.82 26.56
C GLY A 513 -12.20 -3.01 28.08
N LYS A 514 -12.60 -4.19 28.58
CA LYS A 514 -12.53 -4.55 30.01
C LYS A 514 -11.10 -4.52 30.55
N ILE A 515 -10.13 -5.05 29.80
CA ILE A 515 -8.71 -5.04 30.19
C ILE A 515 -8.17 -3.60 30.19
N LEU A 516 -8.47 -2.81 29.17
CA LEU A 516 -8.05 -1.41 29.10
C LEU A 516 -8.60 -0.59 30.25
N ARG A 517 -9.88 -0.74 30.56
CA ARG A 517 -10.51 -0.05 31.66
C ARG A 517 -9.78 -0.32 32.97
N ASN A 518 -9.51 -1.59 33.28
CA ASN A 518 -8.76 -1.96 34.48
C ASN A 518 -7.34 -1.38 34.49
N LYS A 519 -6.66 -1.35 33.34
CA LYS A 519 -5.34 -0.74 33.20
C LYS A 519 -5.38 0.77 33.42
N PHE A 520 -6.34 1.48 32.84
CA PHE A 520 -6.49 2.93 33.04
C PHE A 520 -6.76 3.26 34.50
N GLU A 521 -7.67 2.54 35.16
CA GLU A 521 -7.94 2.70 36.60
C GLU A 521 -6.67 2.46 37.43
N SER A 522 -5.89 1.42 37.11
CA SER A 522 -4.62 1.16 37.79
C SER A 522 -3.58 2.25 37.53
N ILE A 523 -3.50 2.79 36.31
CA ILE A 523 -2.51 3.80 35.93
C ILE A 523 -2.79 5.13 36.65
N VAL A 524 -4.05 5.59 36.65
CA VAL A 524 -4.42 6.86 37.31
C VAL A 524 -4.36 6.78 38.83
N SER A 525 -4.32 5.56 39.39
CA SER A 525 -4.13 5.38 40.83
C SER A 525 -2.72 5.72 41.33
N ASN A 526 -1.74 5.81 40.43
CA ASN A 526 -0.33 6.06 40.75
C ASN A 526 0.23 7.20 39.89
N ASP A 527 0.55 8.32 40.54
CA ASP A 527 0.93 9.57 39.85
C ASP A 527 2.20 9.43 39.01
N GLU A 528 3.17 8.62 39.45
CA GLU A 528 4.40 8.34 38.68
C GLU A 528 4.10 7.54 37.41
N THR A 529 3.30 6.49 37.53
CA THR A 529 2.89 5.63 36.41
C THR A 529 2.06 6.44 35.41
N TYR A 530 1.11 7.25 35.91
CA TYR A 530 0.34 8.18 35.09
C TYR A 530 1.23 9.16 34.33
N SER A 531 2.14 9.85 35.05
CA SER A 531 3.10 10.79 34.47
C SER A 531 3.95 10.15 33.36
N ASN A 532 4.40 8.90 33.56
CA ASN A 532 5.18 8.16 32.56
C ASN A 532 4.36 7.83 31.31
N VAL A 533 3.10 7.39 31.49
CA VAL A 533 2.20 7.07 30.37
C VAL A 533 1.88 8.32 29.55
N VAL A 534 1.50 9.42 30.21
CA VAL A 534 1.19 10.70 29.55
C VAL A 534 2.44 11.27 28.87
N GLY A 535 3.62 11.15 29.48
CA GLY A 535 4.89 11.57 28.90
C GLY A 535 5.23 10.84 27.60
N GLU A 536 5.03 9.52 27.55
CA GLU A 536 5.22 8.74 26.32
C GLU A 536 4.23 9.16 25.23
N ILE A 537 2.94 9.34 25.58
CA ILE A 537 1.91 9.82 24.64
C ILE A 537 2.27 11.21 24.10
N GLN A 538 2.72 12.12 24.96
CA GLN A 538 3.14 13.48 24.60
C GLN A 538 4.32 13.45 23.62
N SER A 539 5.35 12.65 23.92
CA SER A 539 6.53 12.51 23.05
C SER A 539 6.12 12.02 21.66
N LYS A 540 5.29 10.98 21.62
CA LYS A 540 4.78 10.35 20.39
C LYS A 540 3.87 11.25 19.56
N LEU A 541 2.96 11.98 20.20
CA LEU A 541 2.12 12.97 19.54
C LEU A 541 2.93 14.14 18.99
N SER A 542 3.95 14.59 19.72
CA SER A 542 4.85 15.66 19.25
C SER A 542 5.67 15.24 18.04
N GLU A 543 6.15 13.98 18.01
CA GLU A 543 6.83 13.42 16.84
C GLU A 543 5.89 13.33 15.63
N LEU A 544 4.65 12.88 15.82
CA LEU A 544 3.62 12.86 14.77
C LEU A 544 3.37 14.26 14.21
N GLN A 545 3.14 15.25 15.09
CA GLN A 545 2.91 16.65 14.73
C GLN A 545 4.08 17.21 13.91
N SER A 546 5.31 17.00 14.37
CA SER A 546 6.50 17.49 13.69
C SER A 546 6.65 16.90 12.29
N LYS A 547 6.32 15.62 12.10
CA LYS A 547 6.42 14.94 10.80
C LYS A 547 5.34 15.35 9.81
N MET A 548 4.16 15.70 10.32
CA MET A 548 3.04 16.15 9.51
C MET A 548 3.04 17.67 9.27
N ALA A 549 3.91 18.43 9.95
CA ALA A 549 3.94 19.89 9.88
C ALA A 549 4.04 20.46 8.46
N THR A 550 4.71 19.78 7.52
CA THR A 550 4.83 20.23 6.11
C THR A 550 3.53 20.12 5.32
N LEU A 551 2.53 19.41 5.86
CA LEU A 551 1.19 19.23 5.29
C LEU A 551 0.11 19.96 6.09
N GLU A 552 0.39 20.28 7.36
CA GLU A 552 -0.58 20.87 8.26
C GLU A 552 -0.57 22.40 8.21
N LYS A 553 -1.76 22.98 8.35
CA LYS A 553 -1.96 24.42 8.37
C LYS A 553 -1.20 25.03 9.57
N ALA A 554 -0.07 25.69 9.30
CA ALA A 554 0.66 26.44 10.31
C ALA A 554 -0.13 27.67 10.77
N LYS A 555 0.13 28.15 11.99
CA LYS A 555 -0.46 29.39 12.56
C LYS A 555 -0.10 30.66 11.77
N GLU A 556 0.89 30.60 10.90
CA GLU A 556 1.33 31.70 10.03
C GLU A 556 1.33 31.25 8.56
N ASP A 557 0.89 32.13 7.65
CA ASP A 557 0.70 31.91 6.20
C ASP A 557 1.96 31.42 5.43
N LYS A 558 3.10 31.20 6.09
CA LYS A 558 4.36 30.73 5.51
C LYS A 558 4.74 29.29 5.84
N GLY A 559 3.96 28.55 6.64
CA GLY A 559 4.40 27.24 7.15
C GLY A 559 3.94 25.99 6.38
N ASN A 560 2.88 26.05 5.56
CA ASN A 560 2.33 24.88 4.85
C ASN A 560 2.68 24.92 3.35
N LEU A 561 3.91 24.54 3.02
CA LEU A 561 4.40 24.54 1.64
C LEU A 561 3.50 23.70 0.71
N TYR A 562 2.97 22.57 1.19
CA TYR A 562 2.07 21.73 0.40
C TYR A 562 0.77 22.45 0.04
N GLN A 563 0.07 23.02 1.04
CA GLN A 563 -1.17 23.75 0.79
C GLN A 563 -0.95 24.97 -0.10
N THR A 564 0.15 25.70 0.09
CA THR A 564 0.51 26.83 -0.78
C THR A 564 0.70 26.39 -2.21
N LEU A 565 1.43 25.29 -2.45
CA LEU A 565 1.65 24.75 -3.79
C LEU A 565 0.38 24.17 -4.42
N VAL A 566 -0.50 23.55 -3.65
CA VAL A 566 -1.83 23.10 -4.12
C VAL A 566 -2.65 24.33 -4.54
N ASN A 567 -2.76 25.34 -3.68
CA ASN A 567 -3.52 26.54 -3.99
C ASN A 567 -2.99 27.25 -5.23
N SER A 568 -1.66 27.44 -5.33
CA SER A 568 -1.05 28.09 -6.50
C SER A 568 -1.26 27.26 -7.77
N THR A 569 -0.95 25.95 -7.73
CA THR A 569 -1.11 25.05 -8.89
C THR A 569 -2.53 25.08 -9.44
N PHE A 570 -3.53 24.93 -8.58
CA PHE A 570 -4.92 24.85 -9.02
C PHE A 570 -5.46 26.21 -9.46
N ASN A 571 -5.16 27.30 -8.73
CA ASN A 571 -5.66 28.63 -9.08
C ASN A 571 -4.99 29.16 -10.36
N GLU A 572 -3.67 29.04 -10.51
CA GLU A 572 -2.95 29.46 -11.73
C GLU A 572 -3.42 28.68 -12.97
N THR A 573 -3.66 27.37 -12.82
CA THR A 573 -4.19 26.53 -13.90
C THR A 573 -5.61 26.97 -14.26
N ALA A 574 -6.48 27.17 -13.26
CA ALA A 574 -7.85 27.62 -13.49
C ALA A 574 -7.89 28.98 -14.20
N ASP A 575 -7.04 29.93 -13.82
CA ASP A 575 -6.97 31.24 -14.47
C ASP A 575 -6.48 31.12 -15.92
N SER A 576 -5.49 30.27 -16.18
CA SER A 576 -5.00 30.00 -17.54
C SER A 576 -6.07 29.33 -18.42
N LEU A 577 -6.86 28.43 -17.83
CA LEU A 577 -7.99 27.78 -18.50
C LEU A 577 -9.12 28.77 -18.80
N ARG A 578 -9.48 29.66 -17.86
CA ARG A 578 -10.46 30.73 -18.10
C ARG A 578 -10.04 31.66 -19.24
N GLN A 579 -8.78 32.05 -19.27
CA GLN A 579 -8.22 32.85 -20.39
C GLN A 579 -8.28 32.08 -21.72
N SER A 580 -8.21 30.75 -21.66
CA SER A 580 -8.35 29.85 -22.80
C SER A 580 -9.80 29.39 -23.05
N ARG A 581 -10.81 30.09 -22.55
CA ARG A 581 -12.24 29.76 -22.74
C ARG A 581 -12.65 28.36 -22.24
N MET A 582 -11.92 27.79 -21.29
CA MET A 582 -12.21 26.51 -20.62
C MET A 582 -12.80 26.76 -19.22
N GLY A 583 -13.92 27.48 -19.16
CA GLY A 583 -14.51 27.96 -17.90
C GLY A 583 -15.03 26.83 -17.01
N GLN A 584 -15.70 25.83 -17.58
CA GLN A 584 -16.25 24.69 -16.83
C GLN A 584 -15.13 23.85 -16.21
N THR A 585 -14.02 23.67 -16.93
CA THR A 585 -12.85 22.95 -16.43
C THR A 585 -12.19 23.72 -15.30
N ALA A 586 -12.03 25.04 -15.45
CA ALA A 586 -11.49 25.88 -14.38
C ALA A 586 -12.34 25.79 -13.10
N ASP A 587 -13.66 25.86 -13.24
CA ASP A 587 -14.58 25.78 -12.10
C ASP A 587 -14.62 24.37 -11.48
N ALA A 588 -14.39 23.31 -12.25
CA ALA A 588 -14.21 21.98 -11.69
C ALA A 588 -12.92 21.85 -10.85
N LEU A 589 -11.85 22.55 -11.24
CA LEU A 589 -10.58 22.54 -10.52
C LEU A 589 -10.65 23.32 -9.19
N VAL A 590 -11.22 24.54 -9.19
CA VAL A 590 -11.18 25.44 -8.02
C VAL A 590 -12.53 25.69 -7.34
N GLY A 591 -13.62 25.23 -7.94
CA GLY A 591 -14.99 25.42 -7.46
C GLY A 591 -15.57 26.78 -7.84
N TYR A 592 -16.90 26.91 -7.71
CA TYR A 592 -17.59 28.20 -7.87
C TYR A 592 -17.40 29.07 -6.61
N SER A 593 -17.58 30.39 -6.76
CA SER A 593 -17.47 31.36 -5.66
C SER A 593 -18.28 30.98 -4.42
N ASP A 594 -19.42 30.31 -4.61
CA ASP A 594 -20.39 30.01 -3.55
C ASP A 594 -20.36 28.53 -3.12
N THR A 595 -19.63 27.66 -3.82
CA THR A 595 -19.62 26.20 -3.60
C THR A 595 -18.22 25.57 -3.73
N SER A 596 -17.18 26.25 -3.26
CA SER A 596 -15.78 25.77 -3.38
C SER A 596 -15.54 24.33 -2.89
N LYS A 597 -16.38 23.87 -1.93
CA LYS A 597 -16.29 22.59 -1.20
C LYS A 597 -16.37 21.32 -2.05
N THR A 598 -16.69 21.42 -3.34
CA THR A 598 -16.81 20.26 -4.25
C THR A 598 -15.76 20.26 -5.37
N SER A 599 -14.73 21.09 -5.27
CA SER A 599 -13.66 21.20 -6.27
C SER A 599 -12.59 20.14 -6.11
N LEU A 600 -11.84 19.85 -7.19
CA LEU A 600 -10.70 18.93 -7.13
C LEU A 600 -9.62 19.44 -6.16
N LYS A 601 -9.40 20.77 -6.09
CA LYS A 601 -8.53 21.41 -5.10
C LYS A 601 -8.95 21.08 -3.66
N ASP A 602 -10.24 21.23 -3.36
CA ASP A 602 -10.76 20.95 -2.01
C ASP A 602 -10.70 19.45 -1.70
N LEU A 603 -10.89 18.58 -2.69
CA LEU A 603 -10.68 17.12 -2.55
C LEU A 603 -9.22 16.80 -2.20
N GLN A 604 -8.26 17.42 -2.90
CA GLN A 604 -6.83 17.23 -2.64
C GLN A 604 -6.43 17.65 -1.22
N LEU A 605 -6.95 18.79 -0.76
CA LEU A 605 -6.68 19.31 0.58
C LEU A 605 -7.41 18.53 1.67
N SER A 606 -8.67 18.16 1.46
CA SER A 606 -9.46 17.38 2.43
C SER A 606 -8.88 15.99 2.61
N PHE A 607 -8.46 15.29 1.55
CA PHE A 607 -7.80 13.98 1.66
C PHE A 607 -6.63 14.00 2.66
N VAL A 608 -5.72 14.97 2.54
CA VAL A 608 -4.57 15.10 3.44
C VAL A 608 -5.01 15.47 4.86
N ASN A 609 -5.87 16.49 4.99
CA ASN A 609 -6.29 17.01 6.28
C ASN A 609 -7.10 15.99 7.10
N ASP A 610 -8.03 15.29 6.45
CA ASP A 610 -8.94 14.36 7.10
C ASP A 610 -8.20 13.10 7.55
N ARG A 611 -7.25 12.62 6.76
CA ARG A 611 -6.36 11.50 7.14
C ARG A 611 -5.54 11.83 8.38
N ILE A 612 -4.90 12.99 8.40
CA ILE A 612 -4.10 13.45 9.55
C ILE A 612 -5.01 13.65 10.77
N ARG A 613 -6.16 14.32 10.60
CA ARG A 613 -7.12 14.58 11.68
C ARG A 613 -7.65 13.30 12.29
N GLY A 614 -8.00 12.29 11.49
CA GLY A 614 -8.51 11.01 12.00
C GLY A 614 -7.48 10.28 12.89
N VAL A 615 -6.21 10.29 12.48
CA VAL A 615 -5.13 9.69 13.28
C VAL A 615 -4.89 10.47 14.57
N LYS A 616 -4.80 11.80 14.50
CA LYS A 616 -4.65 12.64 15.70
C LYS A 616 -5.80 12.48 16.68
N SER A 617 -7.04 12.55 16.18
CA SER A 617 -8.26 12.44 17.00
C SER A 617 -8.30 11.12 17.75
N SER A 618 -7.81 10.03 17.17
CA SER A 618 -7.69 8.73 17.85
C SER A 618 -6.78 8.79 19.09
N PHE A 619 -5.63 9.44 18.97
CA PHE A 619 -4.68 9.59 20.08
C PHE A 619 -5.08 10.69 21.07
N TYR A 620 -5.70 11.77 20.59
CA TYR A 620 -6.30 12.79 21.44
C TYR A 620 -7.46 12.22 22.25
N ARG A 621 -8.27 11.33 21.68
CA ARG A 621 -9.28 10.57 22.43
C ARG A 621 -8.64 9.74 23.53
N LEU A 622 -7.55 9.02 23.26
CA LEU A 622 -6.82 8.27 24.29
C LEU A 622 -6.31 9.18 25.41
N LEU A 623 -5.67 10.30 25.07
CA LEU A 623 -5.17 11.27 26.04
C LEU A 623 -6.29 11.88 26.89
N ASN A 624 -7.39 12.29 26.26
CA ASN A 624 -8.59 12.80 26.93
C ASN A 624 -9.23 11.73 27.84
N THR A 625 -9.18 10.47 27.42
CA THR A 625 -9.68 9.35 28.24
C THR A 625 -8.86 9.20 29.52
N LEU A 626 -7.53 9.19 29.40
CA LEU A 626 -6.65 9.13 30.56
C LEU A 626 -6.82 10.33 31.49
N ASP A 627 -6.92 11.54 30.94
CA ASP A 627 -7.16 12.75 31.74
C ASP A 627 -8.49 12.70 32.51
N MET A 628 -9.57 12.30 31.84
CA MET A 628 -10.88 12.17 32.50
C MET A 628 -10.83 11.12 33.62
N TYR A 629 -10.21 9.96 33.38
CA TYR A 629 -10.03 8.94 34.43
C TYR A 629 -9.22 9.49 35.61
N HIS A 630 -8.20 10.31 35.34
CA HIS A 630 -7.37 10.93 36.37
C HIS A 630 -8.14 11.97 37.19
N ARG A 631 -8.86 12.88 36.52
CA ARG A 631 -9.78 13.86 37.14
C ARG A 631 -10.81 13.18 38.05
N VAL A 632 -11.43 12.10 37.58
CA VAL A 632 -12.37 11.30 38.38
C VAL A 632 -11.66 10.65 39.56
N SER A 633 -10.49 10.05 39.36
CA SER A 633 -9.77 9.34 40.42
C SER A 633 -9.39 10.23 41.60
N LYS A 634 -9.05 11.50 41.32
CA LYS A 634 -8.68 12.52 42.33
C LYS A 634 -9.85 13.40 42.76
N LEU A 635 -10.98 13.32 42.04
CA LEU A 635 -12.14 14.21 42.19
C LEU A 635 -11.77 15.69 42.03
N GLU A 636 -10.88 15.98 41.08
CA GLU A 636 -10.43 17.32 40.75
C GLU A 636 -10.95 17.72 39.36
N ASN A 637 -11.36 18.99 39.18
CA ASN A 637 -11.92 19.52 37.93
C ASN A 637 -13.14 18.73 37.41
N VAL A 638 -13.97 18.22 38.34
CA VAL A 638 -15.22 17.50 38.04
C VAL A 638 -16.45 18.20 38.62
N GLN A 639 -16.28 19.14 39.55
CA GLN A 639 -17.33 19.76 40.36
C GLN A 639 -18.35 20.54 39.53
N ASN A 640 -17.93 21.10 38.40
CA ASN A 640 -18.80 21.82 37.46
C ASN A 640 -19.86 20.91 36.83
N VAL A 641 -19.61 19.60 36.80
CA VAL A 641 -20.55 18.60 36.26
C VAL A 641 -21.11 17.72 37.38
N LEU A 642 -20.25 17.14 38.22
CA LEU A 642 -20.60 16.35 39.40
C LEU A 642 -20.89 17.25 40.61
N ASN A 643 -21.87 18.13 40.45
CA ASN A 643 -22.19 19.18 41.42
C ASN A 643 -22.95 18.64 42.65
N GLN A 644 -23.09 19.48 43.68
CA GLN A 644 -23.73 19.12 44.96
C GLN A 644 -25.26 18.89 44.83
N GLY A 645 -25.91 19.44 43.82
CA GLY A 645 -27.34 19.25 43.56
C GLY A 645 -27.68 17.95 42.83
N MET A 646 -26.68 17.17 42.41
CA MET A 646 -26.88 15.89 41.74
C MET A 646 -26.88 14.73 42.75
N PRO A 647 -27.84 13.79 42.70
CA PRO A 647 -27.81 12.60 43.53
C PRO A 647 -26.56 11.75 43.27
N ARG A 648 -26.03 11.10 44.31
CA ARG A 648 -24.84 10.25 44.22
C ARG A 648 -25.00 9.13 43.20
N GLU A 649 -26.14 8.46 43.16
CA GLU A 649 -26.42 7.42 42.16
C GLU A 649 -26.31 7.94 40.73
N VAL A 650 -26.81 9.15 40.44
CA VAL A 650 -26.70 9.79 39.12
C VAL A 650 -25.24 10.11 38.78
N LYS A 651 -24.44 10.54 39.77
CA LYS A 651 -23.00 10.75 39.58
C LYS A 651 -22.27 9.44 39.25
N GLU A 652 -22.59 8.35 39.97
CA GLU A 652 -22.05 7.01 39.72
C GLU A 652 -22.41 6.52 38.31
N GLU A 653 -23.69 6.56 37.94
CA GLU A 653 -24.17 6.23 36.58
C GLU A 653 -23.48 7.05 35.48
N LEU A 654 -23.37 8.37 35.69
CA LEU A 654 -22.77 9.29 34.72
C LEU A 654 -21.29 8.98 34.48
N VAL A 655 -20.52 8.84 35.57
CA VAL A 655 -19.08 8.58 35.49
C VAL A 655 -18.82 7.23 34.83
N GLU A 656 -19.59 6.21 35.18
CA GLU A 656 -19.44 4.86 34.65
C GLU A 656 -19.81 4.77 33.17
N LEU A 657 -20.87 5.47 32.74
CA LEU A 657 -21.20 5.64 31.33
C LEU A 657 -20.07 6.35 30.57
N CYS A 658 -19.60 7.49 31.07
CA CYS A 658 -18.54 8.26 30.41
C CYS A 658 -17.23 7.45 30.30
N LYS A 659 -16.88 6.67 31.33
CA LYS A 659 -15.75 5.75 31.32
C LYS A 659 -15.87 4.70 30.20
N GLN A 660 -17.06 4.17 29.99
CA GLN A 660 -17.34 3.20 28.94
C GLN A 660 -17.27 3.86 27.55
N ILE A 661 -18.07 4.92 27.32
CA ILE A 661 -18.15 5.62 26.04
C ILE A 661 -16.80 6.13 25.55
N LEU A 662 -15.92 6.61 26.43
CA LEU A 662 -14.58 7.04 26.05
C LEU A 662 -13.71 5.87 25.52
N ILE A 663 -13.93 4.65 26.01
CA ILE A 663 -13.22 3.43 25.60
C ILE A 663 -13.80 2.79 24.34
N ASP A 664 -15.13 2.67 24.22
CA ASP A 664 -15.78 1.83 23.21
C ASP A 664 -16.77 2.58 22.28
N GLY A 665 -17.06 3.85 22.56
CA GLY A 665 -18.07 4.63 21.84
C GLY A 665 -17.73 4.93 20.38
N HIS A 666 -18.73 4.86 19.51
CA HIS A 666 -18.67 5.15 18.08
C HIS A 666 -19.58 6.34 17.75
N SER A 667 -19.42 6.93 16.57
CA SER A 667 -20.25 8.07 16.12
C SER A 667 -21.76 7.81 16.24
N SER A 668 -22.19 6.55 16.08
CA SER A 668 -23.57 6.11 16.30
C SER A 668 -24.07 6.33 17.73
N ASP A 669 -23.23 6.10 18.74
CA ASP A 669 -23.61 6.24 20.15
C ASP A 669 -23.91 7.69 20.51
N TYR A 670 -23.16 8.63 19.93
CA TYR A 670 -23.40 10.07 20.07
C TYR A 670 -24.63 10.51 19.27
N ALA A 671 -24.87 9.89 18.11
CA ALA A 671 -26.06 10.15 17.31
C ALA A 671 -27.35 9.71 18.02
N VAL A 672 -27.34 8.60 18.78
CA VAL A 672 -28.49 8.12 19.57
C VAL A 672 -28.53 8.68 20.99
N LYS A 673 -27.62 9.60 21.34
CA LYS A 673 -27.55 10.28 22.64
C LYS A 673 -27.30 9.34 23.83
N PHE A 674 -26.48 8.32 23.60
CA PHE A 674 -26.15 7.22 24.52
C PHE A 674 -27.37 6.41 24.96
N TYR A 675 -27.36 5.11 24.68
CA TYR A 675 -28.35 4.22 25.29
C TYR A 675 -27.88 3.84 26.69
N SER A 676 -28.68 4.12 27.72
CA SER A 676 -28.40 3.71 29.09
C SER A 676 -29.69 3.49 29.88
N ARG A 677 -29.80 2.32 30.52
CA ARG A 677 -30.89 2.00 31.44
C ARG A 677 -30.49 2.43 32.86
N ARG A 678 -31.36 3.19 33.50
CA ARG A 678 -31.10 3.91 34.74
C ARG A 678 -32.28 3.74 35.69
N ASN A 679 -32.02 3.90 36.99
CA ASN A 679 -33.07 3.79 37.99
C ASN A 679 -34.09 4.95 37.85
N PRO A 680 -35.38 4.69 37.59
CA PRO A 680 -36.39 5.75 37.50
C PRO A 680 -36.81 6.30 38.88
N ASP A 681 -36.72 5.48 39.92
CA ASP A 681 -37.29 5.76 41.23
C ASP A 681 -36.23 6.38 42.15
N ARG A 682 -36.08 7.70 42.03
CA ARG A 682 -35.07 8.50 42.76
C ARG A 682 -35.74 9.51 43.68
N GLN A 683 -36.27 9.04 44.80
CA GLN A 683 -36.89 9.93 45.78
C GLN A 683 -35.83 10.46 46.74
N ALA A 684 -35.61 11.78 46.72
CA ALA A 684 -34.77 12.42 47.72
C ALA A 684 -35.42 12.28 49.10
N PRO A 685 -34.63 12.01 50.17
CA PRO A 685 -35.15 12.01 51.53
C PRO A 685 -35.82 13.36 51.86
N TRP A 686 -36.99 13.32 52.52
CA TRP A 686 -37.78 14.52 52.82
C TRP A 686 -37.14 15.40 53.91
N ASP A 687 -36.41 14.80 54.85
CA ASP A 687 -35.67 15.53 55.89
C ASP A 687 -34.30 15.97 55.38
N THR A 688 -34.18 17.24 55.04
CA THR A 688 -32.97 17.86 54.49
C THR A 688 -31.80 17.92 55.48
N ASN A 689 -32.06 17.77 56.79
CA ASN A 689 -31.00 17.78 57.80
C ASN A 689 -30.49 16.37 58.15
N SER A 690 -31.19 15.32 57.70
CA SER A 690 -30.84 13.93 57.99
C SER A 690 -29.51 13.50 57.35
N GLN A 691 -28.85 12.52 57.97
CA GLN A 691 -27.68 11.87 57.37
C GLN A 691 -28.04 11.21 56.03
N ALA A 692 -29.27 10.69 55.89
CA ALA A 692 -29.75 10.10 54.65
C ALA A 692 -29.78 11.12 53.49
N PHE A 693 -30.21 12.36 53.74
CA PHE A 693 -30.18 13.42 52.73
C PHE A 693 -28.73 13.79 52.35
N ARG A 694 -27.83 13.88 53.33
CA ARG A 694 -26.40 14.14 53.09
C ARG A 694 -25.75 13.03 52.27
N ASP A 695 -26.06 11.77 52.58
CA ASP A 695 -25.60 10.59 51.85
C ASP A 695 -26.16 10.51 50.43
N TYR A 696 -27.39 10.98 50.23
CA TYR A 696 -28.05 11.00 48.92
C TYR A 696 -27.37 11.97 47.95
N TYR A 697 -26.95 13.15 48.41
CA TYR A 697 -26.24 14.15 47.61
C TYR A 697 -24.71 14.10 47.73
N SER A 698 -24.17 13.10 48.44
CA SER A 698 -22.74 13.02 48.68
C SER A 698 -21.94 12.94 47.37
N GLN A 699 -20.67 13.30 47.44
CA GLN A 699 -19.77 13.04 46.32
C GLN A 699 -19.54 11.53 46.16
N ILE A 700 -19.16 11.10 44.97
CA ILE A 700 -18.66 9.74 44.73
C ILE A 700 -17.35 9.51 45.48
N GLU A 701 -17.04 8.25 45.76
CA GLU A 701 -15.79 7.84 46.39
C GLU A 701 -14.93 7.07 45.39
N THR A 702 -13.62 7.29 45.46
CA THR A 702 -12.66 6.59 44.61
C THR A 702 -11.64 5.82 45.44
N LYS A 703 -11.30 4.60 45.00
CA LYS A 703 -10.28 3.76 45.61
C LYS A 703 -9.47 3.07 44.52
N ALA A 704 -8.15 3.22 44.58
CA ALA A 704 -7.22 2.68 43.56
C ALA A 704 -7.64 3.03 42.12
N GLY A 705 -8.06 4.29 41.90
CA GLY A 705 -8.51 4.79 40.59
C GLY A 705 -9.91 4.34 40.15
N LYS A 706 -10.58 3.47 40.93
CA LYS A 706 -11.94 2.99 40.66
C LYS A 706 -12.97 3.80 41.44
N VAL A 707 -14.16 3.97 40.85
CA VAL A 707 -15.30 4.52 41.60
C VAL A 707 -15.87 3.40 42.46
N VAL A 708 -16.08 3.67 43.74
CA VAL A 708 -16.75 2.77 44.68
C VAL A 708 -18.25 3.04 44.59
N ASN A 709 -18.91 2.27 43.73
CA ASN A 709 -20.34 2.36 43.50
C ASN A 709 -21.11 1.91 44.75
N LYS A 710 -21.85 2.83 45.37
CA LYS A 710 -22.72 2.53 46.51
C LYS A 710 -24.12 2.13 46.07
N TYR A 711 -24.61 2.74 44.98
CA TYR A 711 -25.98 2.55 44.48
C TYR A 711 -25.99 1.88 43.11
N LEU A 712 -25.05 2.22 42.23
CA LEU A 712 -25.01 1.64 40.89
C LEU A 712 -24.79 0.11 40.94
N GLY A 713 -25.65 -0.65 40.25
CA GLY A 713 -25.59 -2.11 40.18
C GLY A 713 -26.30 -2.86 41.31
N THR A 714 -27.00 -2.14 42.20
CA THR A 714 -27.80 -2.75 43.28
C THR A 714 -29.23 -3.14 42.84
N HIS A 715 -29.72 -2.55 41.75
CA HIS A 715 -31.03 -2.82 41.17
C HIS A 715 -30.98 -3.91 40.08
N PRO A 716 -31.98 -4.80 39.98
CA PRO A 716 -32.05 -5.78 38.90
C PRO A 716 -32.36 -5.10 37.56
N ALA A 717 -31.91 -5.71 36.46
CA ALA A 717 -32.03 -5.12 35.11
C ALA A 717 -33.48 -4.91 34.64
N THR A 718 -34.46 -5.55 35.27
CA THR A 718 -35.90 -5.37 35.03
C THR A 718 -36.42 -4.03 35.53
N ASP A 719 -35.76 -3.44 36.52
CA ASP A 719 -36.21 -2.23 37.21
C ASP A 719 -35.57 -0.97 36.59
N LEU A 720 -34.56 -1.16 35.75
CA LEU A 720 -33.85 -0.09 35.06
C LEU A 720 -34.55 0.25 33.73
N VAL A 721 -34.82 1.53 33.51
CA VAL A 721 -35.48 2.04 32.29
C VAL A 721 -34.64 3.08 31.58
N GLU A 722 -34.87 3.26 30.29
CA GLU A 722 -34.25 4.35 29.55
C GLU A 722 -34.98 5.67 29.84
N LEU A 723 -34.35 6.55 30.63
CA LEU A 723 -34.88 7.87 30.97
C LEU A 723 -34.68 8.86 29.81
N SER A 724 -35.49 8.71 28.77
CA SER A 724 -35.40 9.47 27.51
C SER A 724 -35.75 10.97 27.62
N ASN A 725 -36.31 11.41 28.73
CA ASN A 725 -36.68 12.82 28.95
C ASN A 725 -35.62 13.63 29.72
N ASP A 726 -34.61 12.95 30.25
CA ASP A 726 -33.54 13.57 31.03
C ASP A 726 -32.46 14.15 30.11
N LYS A 727 -32.75 15.36 29.64
CA LYS A 727 -31.90 16.11 28.69
C LYS A 727 -30.54 16.46 29.29
N ASP A 728 -30.50 16.71 30.59
CA ASP A 728 -29.30 17.16 31.28
C ASP A 728 -28.28 16.04 31.44
N PHE A 729 -28.72 14.78 31.52
CA PHE A 729 -27.79 13.65 31.62
C PHE A 729 -26.85 13.52 30.42
N PHE A 730 -27.38 13.59 29.18
CA PHE A 730 -26.54 13.59 27.98
C PHE A 730 -25.59 14.79 27.96
N ALA A 731 -26.11 15.97 28.29
CA ALA A 731 -25.33 17.20 28.31
C ALA A 731 -24.18 17.13 29.32
N ASN A 732 -24.46 16.65 30.53
CA ASN A 732 -23.49 16.46 31.60
C ASN A 732 -22.46 15.38 31.24
N ALA A 733 -22.88 14.29 30.56
CA ALA A 733 -21.94 13.25 30.13
C ALA A 733 -20.91 13.81 29.14
N MET A 734 -21.38 14.51 28.11
CA MET A 734 -20.53 15.20 27.15
C MET A 734 -19.61 16.22 27.81
N LYS A 735 -20.12 17.01 28.76
CA LYS A 735 -19.33 17.98 29.50
C LYS A 735 -18.28 17.32 30.39
N LEU A 736 -18.60 16.23 31.09
CA LEU A 736 -17.61 15.52 31.90
C LEU A 736 -16.47 14.98 31.03
N MET A 737 -16.80 14.42 29.87
CA MET A 737 -15.82 13.85 28.95
C MET A 737 -14.94 14.91 28.28
N TYR A 738 -15.48 16.06 27.86
CA TYR A 738 -14.77 16.98 26.96
C TYR A 738 -14.77 18.45 27.38
N ASP A 739 -15.62 18.85 28.33
CA ASP A 739 -15.67 20.20 28.86
C ASP A 739 -14.81 20.33 30.14
N GLY A 740 -14.46 21.55 30.50
CA GLY A 740 -13.65 21.87 31.68
C GLY A 740 -12.13 21.70 31.52
N ASP A 741 -11.42 22.17 32.54
CA ASP A 741 -9.96 22.17 32.57
C ASP A 741 -9.40 20.75 32.73
N LEU A 742 -8.23 20.52 32.12
CA LEU A 742 -7.46 19.28 32.31
C LEU A 742 -7.01 19.16 33.77
N HIS A 743 -6.69 17.95 34.20
CA HIS A 743 -5.99 17.79 35.49
C HIS A 743 -4.64 18.50 35.45
N LEU A 744 -4.18 19.04 36.60
CA LEU A 744 -2.94 19.82 36.68
C LEU A 744 -1.71 19.00 36.22
N ASP A 745 -1.64 17.72 36.59
CA ASP A 745 -0.59 16.80 36.14
C ASP A 745 -0.56 16.63 34.61
N THR A 746 -1.72 16.44 33.99
CA THR A 746 -1.84 16.36 32.53
C THR A 746 -1.38 17.65 31.90
N LEU A 747 -1.90 18.78 32.38
CA LEU A 747 -1.59 20.12 31.88
C LEU A 747 -0.08 20.38 31.94
N ASN A 748 0.55 20.12 33.08
CA ASN A 748 1.99 20.32 33.26
C ASN A 748 2.84 19.45 32.33
N LYS A 749 2.35 18.27 31.92
CA LYS A 749 3.05 17.40 30.98
C LYS A 749 2.93 17.83 29.53
N ILE A 750 1.80 18.45 29.14
CA ILE A 750 1.51 18.69 27.72
C ILE A 750 1.48 20.17 27.33
N LYS A 751 1.45 21.13 28.26
CA LYS A 751 1.30 22.57 27.96
C LYS A 751 2.36 23.12 27.00
N ASP A 752 3.59 22.61 27.08
CA ASP A 752 4.73 23.05 26.24
C ASP A 752 4.85 22.24 24.95
N SER A 753 3.91 21.31 24.69
CA SER A 753 3.93 20.48 23.49
C SER A 753 3.37 21.22 22.27
N VAL A 754 3.94 20.90 21.11
CA VAL A 754 3.52 21.48 19.81
C VAL A 754 2.07 21.21 19.43
N PHE A 755 1.42 20.21 20.04
CA PHE A 755 0.05 19.80 19.76
C PHE A 755 -0.97 20.31 20.78
N PHE A 756 -0.54 21.00 21.85
CA PHE A 756 -1.40 21.36 22.98
C PHE A 756 -2.67 22.12 22.57
N GLU A 757 -2.50 23.17 21.77
CA GLU A 757 -3.61 24.00 21.29
C GLU A 757 -4.57 23.20 20.39
N ASP A 758 -4.02 22.33 19.53
CA ASP A 758 -4.80 21.45 18.65
C ASP A 758 -5.61 20.44 19.48
N PHE A 759 -5.04 19.92 20.57
CA PHE A 759 -5.74 19.04 21.51
C PHE A 759 -6.89 19.74 22.24
N LEU A 760 -6.71 20.99 22.71
CA LEU A 760 -7.79 21.75 23.32
C LEU A 760 -8.90 22.06 22.31
N ASN A 761 -8.54 22.41 21.07
CA ASN A 761 -9.50 22.64 20.00
C ASN A 761 -10.26 21.37 19.61
N TYR A 762 -9.58 20.21 19.63
CA TYR A 762 -10.22 18.91 19.48
C TYR A 762 -11.31 18.68 20.53
N ARG A 763 -11.01 18.88 21.83
CA ARG A 763 -12.00 18.69 22.92
C ARG A 763 -13.24 19.57 22.70
N LYS A 764 -13.02 20.86 22.38
CA LYS A 764 -14.10 21.82 22.06
C LYS A 764 -14.90 21.40 20.82
N ALA A 765 -14.23 20.92 19.77
CA ALA A 765 -14.88 20.50 18.54
C ALA A 765 -15.76 19.26 18.74
N VAL A 766 -15.28 18.25 19.47
CA VAL A 766 -16.07 17.06 19.84
C VAL A 766 -17.31 17.47 20.63
N LEU A 767 -17.14 18.31 21.66
CA LEU A 767 -18.26 18.81 22.47
C LEU A 767 -19.30 19.56 21.62
N LYS A 768 -18.84 20.44 20.72
CA LYS A 768 -19.70 21.26 19.87
C LYS A 768 -20.44 20.45 18.81
N PHE A 769 -19.72 19.67 18.00
CA PHE A 769 -20.29 19.04 16.82
C PHE A 769 -21.05 17.74 17.13
N LEU A 770 -20.56 16.93 18.06
CA LEU A 770 -21.28 15.71 18.47
C LEU A 770 -22.33 16.01 19.54
N GLY A 771 -22.03 16.94 20.45
CA GLY A 771 -22.99 17.38 21.47
C GLY A 771 -24.15 18.21 20.89
N GLY A 772 -23.93 18.92 19.79
CA GLY A 772 -24.95 19.71 19.08
C GLY A 772 -25.70 18.97 17.97
N ASP A 773 -25.39 17.69 17.75
CA ASP A 773 -26.03 16.90 16.68
C ASP A 773 -27.51 16.61 17.00
N LYS A 774 -28.39 16.71 16.01
CA LYS A 774 -29.82 16.50 16.22
C LYS A 774 -30.19 15.03 16.03
N TYR A 775 -30.66 14.39 17.10
CA TYR A 775 -31.26 13.06 17.02
C TYR A 775 -32.77 13.17 16.80
N PHE A 776 -33.31 12.49 15.78
CA PHE A 776 -34.72 12.64 15.41
C PHE A 776 -35.69 12.20 16.52
N ALA A 777 -35.34 11.17 17.32
CA ALA A 777 -36.22 10.71 18.40
C ALA A 777 -35.99 11.45 19.74
N LYS A 778 -34.84 12.12 19.93
CA LYS A 778 -34.57 12.99 21.11
C LYS A 778 -33.98 14.35 20.70
N PRO A 779 -34.75 15.20 19.98
CA PRO A 779 -34.22 16.41 19.33
C PRO A 779 -33.74 17.50 20.29
N ASN A 780 -34.12 17.42 21.57
CA ASN A 780 -33.81 18.43 22.60
C ASN A 780 -32.61 18.06 23.48
N HIS A 781 -31.90 16.95 23.21
CA HIS A 781 -30.74 16.50 23.98
C HIS A 781 -29.45 17.06 23.36
N LEU A 782 -29.16 18.32 23.64
CA LEU A 782 -28.09 19.10 23.04
C LEU A 782 -27.24 19.79 24.11
N VAL A 783 -25.91 19.85 23.91
CA VAL A 783 -24.99 20.43 24.91
C VAL A 783 -24.95 21.96 24.84
N ASN A 784 -24.94 22.53 23.63
CA ASN A 784 -24.75 23.96 23.36
C ASN A 784 -25.58 24.43 22.14
N GLY A 785 -26.82 23.97 22.05
CA GLY A 785 -27.69 24.22 20.89
C GLY A 785 -27.41 23.29 19.71
N ALA A 786 -28.15 23.48 18.62
CA ALA A 786 -28.07 22.64 17.42
C ALA A 786 -26.96 23.12 16.48
N VAL A 787 -26.20 22.19 15.92
CA VAL A 787 -25.14 22.47 14.95
C VAL A 787 -25.22 21.49 13.79
N ASP A 788 -25.20 22.01 12.57
CA ASP A 788 -25.09 21.18 11.37
C ASP A 788 -23.64 20.72 11.19
N SER A 789 -23.44 19.41 11.07
CA SER A 789 -22.13 18.81 10.79
C SER A 789 -22.27 17.56 9.93
N THR A 790 -21.29 17.35 9.04
CA THR A 790 -21.28 16.18 8.15
C THR A 790 -20.95 14.91 8.94
N SER A 791 -21.47 13.76 8.48
CA SER A 791 -21.15 12.45 9.07
C SER A 791 -19.64 12.16 9.06
N GLU A 792 -18.94 12.63 8.03
CA GLU A 792 -17.49 12.53 7.90
C GLU A 792 -16.76 13.31 9.00
N LEU A 793 -17.11 14.58 9.23
CA LEU A 793 -16.49 15.37 10.31
C LEU A 793 -16.70 14.71 11.67
N LYS A 794 -17.91 14.19 11.93
CA LYS A 794 -18.23 13.46 13.17
C LYS A 794 -17.37 12.21 13.32
N PHE A 795 -17.21 11.43 12.25
CA PHE A 795 -16.35 10.25 12.23
C PHE A 795 -14.88 10.61 12.49
N LEU A 796 -14.38 11.66 11.84
CA LEU A 796 -13.00 12.13 12.00
C LEU A 796 -12.71 12.63 13.41
N LEU A 797 -13.64 13.36 14.03
CA LEU A 797 -13.53 13.83 15.41
C LEU A 797 -13.57 12.68 16.42
N MET A 798 -14.31 11.60 16.15
CA MET A 798 -14.33 10.45 17.05
C MET A 798 -13.04 9.62 17.00
N GLY A 799 -12.40 9.54 15.83
CA GLY A 799 -11.24 8.68 15.60
C GLY A 799 -11.53 7.20 15.91
N SER A 800 -10.47 6.41 16.05
CA SER A 800 -10.57 5.02 16.52
C SER A 800 -10.88 4.97 18.01
N ALA A 801 -11.84 4.13 18.40
CA ALA A 801 -12.07 3.82 19.80
C ALA A 801 -10.84 3.10 20.41
N PRO A 802 -10.46 3.41 21.67
CA PRO A 802 -9.35 2.73 22.34
C PRO A 802 -9.47 1.19 22.32
N ASP A 803 -10.64 0.62 22.59
CA ASP A 803 -10.82 -0.83 22.58
C ASP A 803 -10.50 -1.48 21.22
N GLU A 804 -10.98 -0.88 20.13
CA GLU A 804 -10.74 -1.33 18.76
C GLU A 804 -9.26 -1.18 18.40
N MET A 805 -8.65 -0.04 18.75
CA MET A 805 -7.23 0.22 18.54
C MET A 805 -6.40 -0.88 19.21
N PHE A 806 -6.61 -1.15 20.49
CA PHE A 806 -5.85 -2.17 21.22
C PHE A 806 -6.18 -3.60 20.80
N THR A 807 -7.40 -3.89 20.35
CA THR A 807 -7.75 -5.19 19.75
C THR A 807 -6.91 -5.46 18.51
N LYS A 808 -6.83 -4.49 17.59
CA LYS A 808 -5.99 -4.59 16.38
C LYS A 808 -4.51 -4.76 16.74
N LEU A 809 -4.03 -4.04 17.76
CA LEU A 809 -2.65 -4.14 18.22
C LEU A 809 -2.31 -5.48 18.87
N CYS A 810 -3.20 -5.99 19.72
CA CYS A 810 -3.03 -7.30 20.32
C CYS A 810 -2.98 -8.39 19.24
N LYS A 811 -3.84 -8.28 18.21
CA LYS A 811 -3.83 -9.19 17.06
C LYS A 811 -2.51 -9.13 16.30
N GLN A 812 -1.99 -7.95 15.99
CA GLN A 812 -0.71 -7.79 15.31
C GLN A 812 0.46 -8.33 16.14
N SER A 813 0.53 -7.97 17.43
CA SER A 813 1.59 -8.41 18.36
C SER A 813 1.58 -9.93 18.56
N TYR A 814 0.40 -10.52 18.70
CA TYR A 814 0.24 -11.97 18.81
C TYR A 814 0.74 -12.70 17.56
N ASN A 815 0.31 -12.27 16.38
CA ASN A 815 0.68 -12.90 15.11
C ASN A 815 2.20 -12.89 14.90
N SER A 816 2.86 -11.77 15.19
CA SER A 816 4.33 -11.67 15.10
C SER A 816 5.03 -12.63 16.06
N LYS A 817 4.54 -12.77 17.30
CA LYS A 817 5.10 -13.71 18.29
C LYS A 817 4.87 -15.18 17.91
N VAL A 818 3.69 -15.52 17.41
CA VAL A 818 3.37 -16.89 16.95
C VAL A 818 4.28 -17.28 15.79
N TRP A 819 4.44 -16.39 14.81
CA TRP A 819 5.32 -16.62 13.67
C TRP A 819 6.77 -16.85 14.13
N PHE A 820 7.29 -15.98 15.00
CA PHE A 820 8.63 -16.15 15.57
C PHE A 820 8.79 -17.46 16.36
N LYS A 821 7.79 -17.83 17.18
CA LYS A 821 7.81 -19.08 17.96
C LYS A 821 7.76 -20.31 17.07
N MET A 822 6.95 -20.30 16.01
CA MET A 822 6.81 -21.42 15.08
C MET A 822 8.12 -21.68 14.33
N PHE A 823 8.70 -20.66 13.70
CA PHE A 823 9.97 -20.79 12.99
C PHE A 823 11.15 -21.03 13.95
N GLY A 824 11.13 -20.43 15.14
CA GLY A 824 12.11 -20.68 16.18
C GLY A 824 12.08 -22.14 16.69
N ALA A 825 10.88 -22.69 16.92
CA ALA A 825 10.71 -24.09 17.36
C ALA A 825 11.12 -25.08 16.27
N LEU A 826 10.74 -24.84 15.01
CA LEU A 826 11.17 -25.65 13.86
C LEU A 826 12.70 -25.61 13.71
N GLY A 827 13.30 -24.41 13.84
CA GLY A 827 14.75 -24.24 13.81
C GLY A 827 15.46 -24.97 14.96
N ALA A 828 14.95 -24.86 16.19
CA ALA A 828 15.50 -25.54 17.35
C ALA A 828 15.37 -27.07 17.25
N GLY A 829 14.23 -27.58 16.78
CA GLY A 829 14.01 -29.00 16.55
C GLY A 829 14.94 -29.56 15.48
N LEU A 830 15.09 -28.84 14.35
CA LEU A 830 16.02 -29.21 13.29
C LEU A 830 17.47 -29.22 13.80
N LEU A 831 17.88 -28.19 14.57
CA LEU A 831 19.20 -28.14 15.17
C LEU A 831 19.43 -29.29 16.16
N GLY A 832 18.44 -29.60 17.00
CA GLY A 832 18.49 -30.74 17.92
C GLY A 832 18.70 -32.08 17.20
N VAL A 833 17.91 -32.37 16.15
CA VAL A 833 18.07 -33.59 15.34
C VAL A 833 19.44 -33.63 14.66
N THR A 834 19.92 -32.49 14.16
CA THR A 834 21.21 -32.36 13.48
C THR A 834 22.37 -32.64 14.44
N VAL A 835 22.32 -32.08 15.65
CA VAL A 835 23.32 -32.30 16.71
C VAL A 835 23.28 -33.74 17.21
N LEU A 836 22.09 -34.30 17.48
CA LEU A 836 21.94 -35.69 17.92
C LEU A 836 22.51 -36.69 16.89
N SER A 837 22.33 -36.40 15.60
CA SER A 837 22.85 -37.24 14.52
C SER A 837 24.39 -37.34 14.55
N GLN A 838 25.10 -36.35 15.12
CA GLN A 838 26.56 -36.39 15.25
C GLN A 838 27.07 -37.58 16.05
N PHE A 839 26.32 -38.05 17.04
CA PHE A 839 26.71 -39.20 17.87
C PHE A 839 26.65 -40.55 17.12
N PHE A 840 26.02 -40.58 15.94
CA PHE A 840 25.92 -41.76 15.08
C PHE A 840 26.87 -41.71 13.87
N ILE A 841 27.55 -40.59 13.66
CA ILE A 841 28.53 -40.36 12.59
C ILE A 841 29.89 -40.97 12.94
N GLY A 842 30.61 -41.48 11.93
CA GLY A 842 32.01 -41.92 12.06
C GLY A 842 32.23 -43.36 12.54
N ARG A 843 31.18 -44.18 12.69
CA ARG A 843 31.33 -45.59 13.09
C ARG A 843 32.04 -46.41 11.99
N MET A 844 33.13 -47.08 12.35
CA MET A 844 33.91 -48.00 11.48
C MET A 844 34.25 -49.27 12.26
N LYS A 845 34.28 -50.42 11.58
CA LYS A 845 34.74 -51.68 12.20
C LYS A 845 36.26 -51.60 12.38
N VAL A 846 36.73 -51.86 13.60
CA VAL A 846 38.17 -51.89 13.89
C VAL A 846 38.76 -53.16 13.28
N PRO A 847 39.87 -53.07 12.51
CA PRO A 847 40.53 -54.26 11.97
C PRO A 847 41.00 -55.17 13.11
N LYS A 848 40.78 -56.48 12.98
CA LYS A 848 41.23 -57.45 13.97
C LYS A 848 42.76 -57.53 13.91
N VAL A 849 43.42 -57.44 15.06
CA VAL A 849 44.85 -57.73 15.19
C VAL A 849 45.05 -59.17 14.71
N GLN A 850 45.79 -59.37 13.61
CA GLN A 850 46.23 -60.71 13.24
C GLN A 850 47.21 -61.15 14.31
N LYS A 851 46.81 -62.12 15.14
CA LYS A 851 47.77 -62.83 15.98
C LYS A 851 48.67 -63.62 15.03
N GLU A 852 49.92 -63.18 14.89
CA GLU A 852 50.95 -64.01 14.28
C GLU A 852 50.97 -65.35 15.04
N ASN A 853 50.77 -66.44 14.31
CA ASN A 853 50.91 -67.78 14.86
C ASN A 853 52.41 -68.07 15.01
N LYS A 854 52.91 -67.82 16.23
CA LYS A 854 54.22 -68.16 16.80
C LYS A 854 55.45 -67.52 16.18
#